data_AF-A0A139IUX5-F1
#
_entry.id   AF-A0A139IUX5-F1
#
_cell.length_a   1.000
_cell.length_b   1.000
_cell.length_c   1.000
_cell.angle_alpha   90.00
_cell.angle_beta   90.00
_cell.angle_gamma   90.00
#
_symmetry.space_group_name_H-M   'P 1'
#
loop_
_entity.id
_entity.type
_entity.pdbx_description
1 polymer ?
#
loop_
_entity_poly.entity_id
_entity_poly.type
_entity_poly.pdbx_seq_one_letter_code
_entity_poly.pdbx_strand_id
1 'polypeptide(L)'
;MATSNATTTGIDAGDLRRRNVGNGQPNGSFVPANLTEQLDDKTKQKTNSFLHTLDDYEFLIAPIIFTALAFFTRMWKIGISNIVTWDEAHFGKFGSHYLKREFYFDVHPPLGKMLVGLSGYLAGYNGSFEFKSGEKYPEDVDYQFMRIFNAAFGALCIPLAYFTAKELHFRRSTVWLVTLMVLFENSYTTISRFILLDSMLLFFTFTTVFTWAKFHNQRHDPFSPSWGFWLFMTGISIGCVCSVKWVGMFGTALVGLYTIEDLWNKFGDLKMPKVEFGAHVAFRVVGLIVIPMIVYMFTFWMHFLVLENSGPGDAQMSSLFQANLKGTEVGKDSPLEVAFGSRATLKNMGYGGGLLHSHVQTYPEGSGQQQITCYHHKDANNDWFFYPNRNEPEFDPEAPIKYVGNGAEIRLIHAQTGRNLHSHQVAAPVTKADYEVSCYGNVTIGDTKDHWLVEVVDDAASRDWSKVRTLTTSFRLKHRDLGCYLRAGNVNLPQWGFKQIETTCVKENKPRDKYTHWNVESHWNEKLPASDPGSYKSPFFRDFIHLNVAMMTSNNALVPDPDKQDDLASKPWQWPLLNVGLRMCGWDDNIVKYYLLGNPFVYWASTASLFFFIGMFAWYAIRWQRGFDELTWKDLDQFQYAGIYPAIGWFLHYLPFIAMARVTYVHHYYPALYFAILTFGFCIDWCTSRLPKTAEWGLYTALYGVVIFMFWLFRAFCFGMVGSNQQWKHLRPPLVEAALRSCTKSQRSPAFRNALRQRIAPSQRRCVSGGREPPVSPGKHQKITVWAPKTRIAVGIVFIGSLIYSMATADKHVPPPTQDSQLPKSGQQLESPSIAERDVLAKRESGVTQNSPMRLRMEQFIKQKQQEIVRALEAVDGHKFHIDEWERPNGGGGISCVLQDGNVFEKAGVNISVVYGTLPRAAISKMRVNHKALDPDVESLEFFASGLSLVLHPKNPMAPTVHLNYRYFETANSDGTTNAWWFGGGTDLTPSYLFDEDAIHFHRTIKEACDSHDKNYYSRFKKWCDEYFYVKHREETRGVGGIFFDDLDESEKDQESLFAFCQTCLNAFLPSYLPIIEKRKDMPFTVKEKQWQQLRRGRYVEFNLVHDRGTAFGLNTPGARVESILMSLPLTARWQYQHEPEKGGREDRLVQVLKKPVEWV
;
A
#
# COMPACT_ATOMS: atom_id res chain seq x y z
N MET A 1 -56.71 32.76 2.06
CA MET A 1 -57.90 33.17 2.84
C MET A 1 -59.14 32.54 2.21
N ALA A 2 -60.31 32.65 2.85
CA ALA A 2 -61.49 31.80 2.70
C ALA A 2 -62.31 31.92 1.38
N THR A 3 -63.26 30.97 1.20
CA THR A 3 -64.59 31.09 0.51
C THR A 3 -64.66 31.29 -1.02
N SER A 4 -65.68 30.84 -1.79
CA SER A 4 -66.89 29.98 -1.55
C SER A 4 -67.68 29.63 -2.84
N ASN A 5 -68.47 28.53 -2.85
CA ASN A 5 -69.77 28.22 -3.55
C ASN A 5 -69.91 28.42 -5.11
N ALA A 6 -70.34 27.48 -5.97
CA ALA A 6 -71.61 26.69 -6.16
C ALA A 6 -72.73 27.46 -6.96
N THR A 7 -73.69 26.90 -7.76
CA THR A 7 -74.31 25.55 -7.90
C THR A 7 -75.10 25.36 -9.26
N THR A 8 -75.92 24.29 -9.45
CA THR A 8 -77.12 24.10 -10.36
C THR A 8 -76.98 23.85 -11.88
N THR A 9 -77.91 23.23 -12.68
CA THR A 9 -78.87 22.07 -12.56
C THR A 9 -79.51 21.69 -13.94
N GLY A 10 -79.86 20.42 -14.22
CA GLY A 10 -80.81 19.96 -15.29
C GLY A 10 -80.50 18.54 -15.88
N ILE A 11 -81.39 17.60 -16.30
CA ILE A 11 -82.86 17.41 -16.50
C ILE A 11 -83.41 17.82 -17.90
N ASP A 12 -84.08 16.98 -18.74
CA ASP A 12 -84.22 15.49 -18.80
C ASP A 12 -84.86 14.90 -20.12
N ALA A 13 -84.83 13.55 -20.25
CA ALA A 13 -85.67 12.53 -20.94
C ALA A 13 -86.24 12.64 -22.41
N GLY A 14 -86.27 11.48 -23.11
CA GLY A 14 -87.05 11.18 -24.34
C GLY A 14 -86.75 9.78 -24.96
N ASP A 15 -87.72 9.08 -25.59
CA ASP A 15 -87.63 7.64 -26.00
C ASP A 15 -88.27 7.34 -27.40
N LEU A 16 -87.84 6.25 -28.09
CA LEU A 16 -88.68 5.23 -28.80
C LEU A 16 -87.94 4.27 -29.80
N ARG A 17 -88.66 3.19 -30.17
CA ARG A 17 -88.27 1.94 -30.88
C ARG A 17 -88.36 2.00 -32.44
N ARG A 18 -88.03 0.99 -33.29
CA ARG A 18 -87.06 -0.16 -33.39
C ARG A 18 -87.53 -1.14 -34.51
N ARG A 19 -86.75 -1.42 -35.59
CA ARG A 19 -86.96 -2.53 -36.59
C ARG A 19 -85.81 -2.63 -37.62
N ASN A 20 -85.70 -3.66 -38.48
CA ASN A 20 -85.19 -5.01 -38.19
C ASN A 20 -84.59 -5.73 -39.45
N VAL A 21 -83.37 -6.27 -39.35
CA VAL A 21 -82.69 -7.34 -40.17
C VAL A 21 -82.65 -7.26 -41.72
N GLY A 22 -81.45 -7.45 -42.30
CA GLY A 22 -81.22 -7.89 -43.69
C GLY A 22 -79.73 -8.21 -43.96
N ASN A 23 -79.41 -9.38 -44.53
CA ASN A 23 -78.02 -9.84 -44.72
C ASN A 23 -77.37 -9.35 -46.02
N GLY A 24 -76.09 -8.98 -45.97
CA GLY A 24 -75.25 -8.72 -47.15
C GLY A 24 -73.79 -8.36 -46.82
N GLN A 25 -72.86 -9.23 -47.16
CA GLN A 25 -71.42 -8.93 -47.27
C GLN A 25 -71.06 -8.63 -48.74
N PRO A 26 -69.89 -8.04 -49.07
CA PRO A 26 -68.81 -7.58 -48.18
C PRO A 26 -68.40 -6.09 -48.36
N ASN A 27 -67.96 -5.44 -47.27
CA ASN A 27 -66.72 -4.63 -47.18
C ASN A 27 -66.76 -3.62 -46.01
N GLY A 28 -65.60 -3.39 -45.39
CA GLY A 28 -65.26 -2.10 -44.77
C GLY A 28 -65.46 -1.95 -43.26
N SER A 29 -64.48 -1.27 -42.64
CA SER A 29 -64.44 -0.77 -41.25
C SER A 29 -64.33 -1.80 -40.11
N PHE A 30 -63.72 -1.35 -39.02
CA PHE A 30 -63.22 -2.14 -37.89
C PHE A 30 -63.43 -1.31 -36.62
N VAL A 31 -64.24 -1.78 -35.67
CA VAL A 31 -64.52 -1.09 -34.40
C VAL A 31 -64.41 -2.11 -33.25
N PRO A 32 -63.41 -1.98 -32.35
CA PRO A 32 -63.24 -2.91 -31.23
C PRO A 32 -64.34 -2.83 -30.18
N ALA A 33 -64.63 -3.97 -29.53
CA ALA A 33 -65.68 -4.13 -28.52
C ALA A 33 -65.29 -3.55 -27.13
N ASN A 34 -65.08 -2.23 -27.05
CA ASN A 34 -64.60 -1.55 -25.83
C ASN A 34 -65.66 -0.74 -25.06
N LEU A 35 -66.95 -0.82 -25.44
CA LEU A 35 -68.04 -0.09 -24.78
C LEU A 35 -68.98 -0.94 -23.92
N THR A 36 -68.76 -2.26 -23.82
CA THR A 36 -69.67 -3.15 -23.07
C THR A 36 -69.18 -3.45 -21.64
N GLU A 37 -67.88 -3.33 -21.34
CA GLU A 37 -67.35 -3.56 -19.99
C GLU A 37 -67.53 -2.39 -19.02
N GLN A 38 -67.76 -1.15 -19.50
CA GLN A 38 -67.75 0.06 -18.65
C GLN A 38 -69.03 0.30 -17.82
N LEU A 39 -70.00 -0.62 -17.83
CA LEU A 39 -71.28 -0.43 -17.12
C LEU A 39 -71.51 -1.36 -15.90
N ASP A 40 -70.83 -2.50 -15.79
CA ASP A 40 -71.01 -3.42 -14.65
C ASP A 40 -70.12 -3.09 -13.43
N ASP A 41 -69.01 -2.38 -13.61
CA ASP A 41 -67.97 -2.24 -12.58
C ASP A 41 -68.27 -1.17 -11.49
N LYS A 42 -69.43 -0.53 -11.54
CA LYS A 42 -69.82 0.56 -10.62
C LYS A 42 -70.56 0.13 -9.34
N THR A 43 -70.84 -1.17 -9.15
CA THR A 43 -71.69 -1.63 -8.03
C THR A 43 -71.10 -2.80 -7.23
N LYS A 44 -69.80 -2.70 -6.86
CA LYS A 44 -69.21 -3.51 -5.78
C LYS A 44 -68.39 -2.66 -4.82
N GLN A 45 -69.01 -2.26 -3.70
CA GLN A 45 -68.28 -1.78 -2.53
C GLN A 45 -67.41 -2.94 -1.99
N LYS A 46 -66.12 -2.94 -2.35
CA LYS A 46 -65.14 -3.79 -1.68
C LYS A 46 -64.98 -3.29 -0.25
N THR A 47 -65.09 -4.19 0.72
CA THR A 47 -64.82 -3.87 2.12
C THR A 47 -63.34 -3.52 2.29
N ASN A 48 -63.06 -2.35 2.87
CA ASN A 48 -61.69 -1.90 3.14
C ASN A 48 -61.05 -2.76 4.22
N SER A 49 -60.46 -3.88 3.81
CA SER A 49 -59.61 -4.70 4.65
C SER A 49 -58.35 -3.93 5.04
N PHE A 50 -57.93 -4.06 6.30
CA PHE A 50 -56.66 -3.51 6.81
C PHE A 50 -55.45 -3.88 5.93
N LEU A 51 -55.48 -5.07 5.31
CA LEU A 51 -54.44 -5.52 4.37
C LEU A 51 -54.40 -4.70 3.07
N HIS A 52 -55.53 -4.16 2.60
CA HIS A 52 -55.55 -3.29 1.42
C HIS A 52 -54.91 -1.95 1.75
N THR A 53 -55.27 -1.36 2.89
CA THR A 53 -54.68 -0.10 3.37
C THR A 53 -53.16 -0.21 3.60
N LEU A 54 -52.67 -1.36 4.08
CA LEU A 54 -51.23 -1.63 4.15
C LEU A 54 -50.54 -1.70 2.78
N ASP A 55 -51.23 -2.18 1.74
CA ASP A 55 -50.71 -2.25 0.37
C ASP A 55 -50.70 -0.86 -0.30
N ASP A 56 -51.73 -0.04 -0.06
CA ASP A 56 -51.83 1.34 -0.54
C ASP A 56 -50.70 2.23 0.04
N TYR A 57 -50.33 2.02 1.30
CA TYR A 57 -49.24 2.73 1.98
C TYR A 57 -47.87 2.02 1.93
N GLU A 58 -47.72 0.94 1.14
CA GLU A 58 -46.48 0.15 1.03
C GLU A 58 -45.25 1.02 0.73
N PHE A 59 -45.43 2.01 -0.14
CA PHE A 59 -44.37 2.90 -0.60
C PHE A 59 -43.76 3.79 0.50
N LEU A 60 -44.43 3.88 1.65
CA LEU A 60 -44.00 4.60 2.84
C LEU A 60 -43.59 3.61 3.94
N ILE A 61 -44.41 2.59 4.17
CA ILE A 61 -44.22 1.60 5.25
C ILE A 61 -42.95 0.74 5.01
N ALA A 62 -42.76 0.22 3.80
CA ALA A 62 -41.62 -0.66 3.52
C ALA A 62 -40.26 0.07 3.63
N PRO A 63 -40.07 1.30 3.08
CA PRO A 63 -38.86 2.10 3.33
C PRO A 63 -38.61 2.39 4.82
N ILE A 64 -39.64 2.66 5.62
CA ILE A 64 -39.48 2.89 7.06
C ILE A 64 -38.97 1.63 7.75
N ILE A 65 -39.55 0.46 7.45
CA ILE A 65 -39.12 -0.83 8.01
C ILE A 65 -37.68 -1.16 7.58
N PHE A 66 -37.36 -1.05 6.29
CA PHE A 66 -36.00 -1.29 5.79
C PHE A 66 -34.97 -0.31 6.36
N THR A 67 -35.36 0.95 6.59
CA THR A 67 -34.49 1.96 7.23
C THR A 67 -34.26 1.63 8.71
N ALA A 68 -35.30 1.27 9.46
CA ALA A 68 -35.15 0.85 10.86
C ALA A 68 -34.23 -0.38 10.99
N LEU A 69 -34.39 -1.37 10.10
CA LEU A 69 -33.50 -2.53 10.02
C LEU A 69 -32.08 -2.14 9.57
N ALA A 70 -31.89 -1.13 8.74
CA ALA A 70 -30.58 -0.62 8.34
C ALA A 70 -29.85 0.03 9.52
N PHE A 71 -30.51 0.96 10.24
CA PHE A 71 -29.93 1.56 11.45
C PHE A 71 -29.61 0.49 12.50
N PHE A 72 -30.52 -0.48 12.73
CA PHE A 72 -30.26 -1.62 13.61
C PHE A 72 -29.03 -2.43 13.16
N THR A 73 -29.00 -2.94 11.93
CA THR A 73 -27.90 -3.79 11.45
C THR A 73 -26.57 -3.06 11.40
N ARG A 74 -26.53 -1.76 11.07
CA ARG A 74 -25.27 -1.01 11.01
C ARG A 74 -24.78 -0.59 12.40
N MET A 75 -25.67 -0.21 13.32
CA MET A 75 -25.27 0.35 14.63
C MET A 75 -25.32 -0.64 15.82
N TRP A 76 -25.86 -1.85 15.64
CA TRP A 76 -25.93 -2.85 16.72
C TRP A 76 -24.55 -3.13 17.35
N LYS A 77 -24.40 -2.87 18.65
CA LYS A 77 -23.16 -3.04 19.42
C LYS A 77 -21.91 -2.40 18.77
N ILE A 78 -22.04 -1.19 18.21
CA ILE A 78 -20.95 -0.51 17.48
C ILE A 78 -19.73 -0.16 18.36
N GLY A 79 -19.94 0.11 19.65
CA GLY A 79 -18.88 0.36 20.63
C GLY A 79 -18.25 -0.87 21.30
N ILE A 80 -18.57 -2.11 20.90
CA ILE A 80 -18.06 -3.32 21.59
C ILE A 80 -16.54 -3.51 21.47
N SER A 81 -15.91 -2.86 20.49
CA SER A 81 -14.45 -2.93 20.25
C SER A 81 -13.82 -1.57 20.51
N ASN A 82 -13.20 -1.40 21.67
CA ASN A 82 -12.54 -0.15 22.08
C ASN A 82 -11.12 0.02 21.54
N ILE A 83 -10.77 -0.66 20.44
CA ILE A 83 -9.49 -0.49 19.73
C ILE A 83 -9.70 0.16 18.36
N VAL A 84 -8.67 0.88 17.91
CA VAL A 84 -8.51 1.40 16.55
C VAL A 84 -8.32 0.25 15.57
N THR A 85 -9.15 0.20 14.52
CA THR A 85 -9.13 -0.87 13.51
C THR A 85 -8.39 -0.48 12.22
N TRP A 86 -8.35 -1.42 11.27
CA TRP A 86 -7.77 -1.27 9.93
C TRP A 86 -8.35 -0.04 9.21
N ASP A 87 -7.45 0.79 8.64
CA ASP A 87 -7.67 2.11 8.03
C ASP A 87 -8.41 3.19 8.85
N GLU A 88 -9.12 2.83 9.92
CA GLU A 88 -9.61 3.75 10.96
C GLU A 88 -8.44 4.46 11.66
N ALA A 89 -7.26 3.83 11.71
CA ALA A 89 -5.99 4.46 12.06
C ALA A 89 -5.63 5.65 11.13
N HIS A 90 -5.75 5.48 9.82
CA HIS A 90 -5.43 6.51 8.83
C HIS A 90 -6.47 7.63 8.83
N PHE A 91 -7.75 7.29 8.70
CA PHE A 91 -8.80 8.29 8.53
C PHE A 91 -9.18 9.00 9.84
N GLY A 92 -9.02 8.34 11.00
CA GLY A 92 -9.12 8.99 12.31
C GLY A 92 -7.98 10.00 12.56
N LYS A 93 -6.74 9.66 12.17
CA LYS A 93 -5.61 10.61 12.19
C LYS A 93 -5.86 11.82 11.28
N PHE A 94 -6.31 11.59 10.04
CA PHE A 94 -6.63 12.70 9.12
C PHE A 94 -7.81 13.56 9.61
N GLY A 95 -8.82 12.97 10.26
CA GLY A 95 -9.87 13.71 10.97
C GLY A 95 -9.32 14.58 12.10
N SER A 96 -8.33 14.07 12.83
CA SER A 96 -7.65 14.78 13.92
C SER A 96 -6.87 16.00 13.42
N HIS A 97 -6.21 15.91 12.26
CA HIS A 97 -5.53 17.07 11.66
C HIS A 97 -6.51 18.21 11.30
N TYR A 98 -7.74 17.93 10.87
CA TYR A 98 -8.77 18.97 10.68
C TYR A 98 -9.18 19.68 11.99
N LEU A 99 -9.21 18.96 13.11
CA LEU A 99 -9.53 19.52 14.43
C LEU A 99 -8.40 20.41 14.93
N LYS A 100 -7.14 19.99 14.73
CA LYS A 100 -5.94 20.79 15.03
C LYS A 100 -5.64 21.91 14.02
N ARG A 101 -6.37 21.96 12.90
CA ARG A 101 -6.14 22.85 11.74
C ARG A 101 -4.75 22.68 11.09
N GLU A 102 -4.11 21.52 11.26
CA GLU A 102 -2.78 21.16 10.74
C GLU A 102 -2.84 20.69 9.28
N PHE A 103 -2.01 21.24 8.41
CA PHE A 103 -1.90 20.76 7.03
C PHE A 103 -1.29 19.36 6.95
N TYR A 104 -1.88 18.50 6.14
CA TYR A 104 -1.40 17.15 5.85
C TYR A 104 -1.65 16.79 4.39
N PHE A 105 -0.91 15.80 3.90
CA PHE A 105 -1.03 15.28 2.54
C PHE A 105 -1.61 13.86 2.56
N ASP A 106 -2.51 13.56 1.62
CA ASP A 106 -3.10 12.23 1.40
C ASP A 106 -3.49 12.06 -0.08
N VAL A 107 -3.53 10.83 -0.58
CA VAL A 107 -3.86 10.49 -1.97
C VAL A 107 -5.34 10.54 -2.31
N HIS A 108 -6.23 10.79 -1.34
CA HIS A 108 -7.67 10.90 -1.59
C HIS A 108 -8.16 12.36 -1.50
N PRO A 109 -9.20 12.74 -2.24
CA PRO A 109 -9.88 14.02 -2.08
C PRO A 109 -10.44 14.25 -0.64
N PRO A 110 -10.74 15.50 -0.25
CA PRO A 110 -10.86 15.86 1.15
C PRO A 110 -12.23 15.61 1.79
N LEU A 111 -13.34 15.51 1.05
CA LEU A 111 -14.70 15.53 1.62
C LEU A 111 -14.94 14.42 2.65
N GLY A 112 -14.51 13.19 2.35
CA GLY A 112 -14.67 12.08 3.28
C GLY A 112 -13.92 12.31 4.60
N LYS A 113 -12.70 12.86 4.52
CA LYS A 113 -11.86 13.13 5.69
C LYS A 113 -12.33 14.36 6.47
N MET A 114 -12.87 15.38 5.79
CA MET A 114 -13.55 16.52 6.43
C MET A 114 -14.82 16.08 7.18
N LEU A 115 -15.59 15.13 6.62
CA LEU A 115 -16.75 14.54 7.30
C LEU A 115 -16.33 13.69 8.51
N VAL A 116 -15.19 13.00 8.47
CA VAL A 116 -14.62 12.38 9.68
C VAL A 116 -14.19 13.43 10.71
N GLY A 117 -13.54 14.52 10.31
CA GLY A 117 -13.21 15.64 11.20
C GLY A 117 -14.46 16.25 11.85
N LEU A 118 -15.53 16.46 11.08
CA LEU A 118 -16.84 16.90 11.58
C LEU A 118 -17.43 15.89 12.58
N SER A 119 -17.28 14.59 12.34
CA SER A 119 -17.74 13.56 13.30
C SER A 119 -16.99 13.63 14.63
N GLY A 120 -15.70 14.00 14.62
CA GLY A 120 -14.92 14.24 15.83
C GLY A 120 -15.34 15.52 16.55
N TYR A 121 -15.54 16.62 15.82
CA TYR A 121 -16.03 17.88 16.38
C TYR A 121 -17.39 17.71 17.07
N LEU A 122 -18.31 16.98 16.44
CA LEU A 122 -19.63 16.66 17.00
C LEU A 122 -19.56 15.66 18.18
N ALA A 123 -18.49 14.86 18.28
CA ALA A 123 -18.18 14.00 19.42
C ALA A 123 -17.50 14.75 20.59
N GLY A 124 -17.24 16.05 20.46
CA GLY A 124 -16.48 16.84 21.45
C GLY A 124 -14.97 16.59 21.44
N TYR A 125 -14.47 15.80 20.49
CA TYR A 125 -13.06 15.45 20.35
C TYR A 125 -12.26 16.61 19.73
N ASN A 126 -11.05 16.84 20.25
CA ASN A 126 -10.20 18.00 19.92
C ASN A 126 -8.99 17.69 19.00
N GLY A 127 -8.78 16.42 18.61
CA GLY A 127 -7.63 16.00 17.81
C GLY A 127 -6.41 15.50 18.62
N SER A 128 -6.50 15.35 19.94
CA SER A 128 -5.40 14.92 20.82
C SER A 128 -4.78 13.55 20.50
N PHE A 129 -5.59 12.61 20.00
CA PHE A 129 -5.25 11.19 19.88
C PHE A 129 -4.65 10.86 18.51
N GLU A 130 -3.57 10.06 18.49
CA GLU A 130 -2.82 9.79 17.26
C GLU A 130 -3.39 8.65 16.39
N PHE A 131 -4.41 7.94 16.86
CA PHE A 131 -5.06 6.81 16.16
C PHE A 131 -4.07 5.71 15.70
N LYS A 132 -3.20 5.21 16.60
CA LYS A 132 -2.29 4.10 16.22
C LYS A 132 -3.06 2.79 16.06
N SER A 133 -2.68 1.98 15.08
CA SER A 133 -3.38 0.72 14.77
C SER A 133 -3.34 -0.26 15.95
N GLY A 134 -4.51 -0.76 16.37
CA GLY A 134 -4.64 -1.66 17.51
C GLY A 134 -4.54 -1.01 18.91
N GLU A 135 -4.26 0.30 18.98
CA GLU A 135 -4.29 1.06 20.24
C GLU A 135 -5.72 1.16 20.77
N LYS A 136 -5.88 1.22 22.10
CA LYS A 136 -7.19 1.44 22.73
C LYS A 136 -7.54 2.93 22.69
N TYR A 137 -8.82 3.23 22.46
CA TYR A 137 -9.32 4.59 22.64
C TYR A 137 -9.23 5.00 24.11
N PRO A 138 -8.75 6.22 24.42
CA PRO A 138 -8.84 6.80 25.75
C PRO A 138 -10.28 7.27 26.04
N GLU A 139 -10.57 7.57 27.31
CA GLU A 139 -11.94 7.86 27.78
C GLU A 139 -12.49 9.22 27.32
N ASP A 140 -11.64 10.13 26.86
CA ASP A 140 -12.01 11.45 26.31
C ASP A 140 -12.44 11.42 24.82
N VAL A 141 -12.28 10.29 24.14
CA VAL A 141 -12.60 10.15 22.71
C VAL A 141 -13.88 9.32 22.53
N ASP A 142 -15.01 9.96 22.23
CA ASP A 142 -16.23 9.23 21.83
C ASP A 142 -16.15 8.71 20.38
N TYR A 143 -15.35 7.66 20.22
CA TYR A 143 -15.26 6.86 19.01
C TYR A 143 -16.59 6.15 18.68
N GLN A 144 -17.52 6.01 19.64
CA GLN A 144 -18.83 5.39 19.38
C GLN A 144 -19.69 6.34 18.57
N PHE A 145 -19.76 7.63 18.94
CA PHE A 145 -20.41 8.66 18.13
C PHE A 145 -19.78 8.77 16.74
N MET A 146 -18.44 8.83 16.64
CA MET A 146 -17.75 8.90 15.35
C MET A 146 -18.08 7.69 14.46
N ARG A 147 -18.15 6.48 15.02
CA ARG A 147 -18.57 5.28 14.29
C ARG A 147 -20.06 5.29 13.95
N ILE A 148 -20.95 5.79 14.81
CA ILE A 148 -22.38 5.95 14.53
C ILE A 148 -22.58 6.90 13.33
N PHE A 149 -21.84 8.01 13.28
CA PHE A 149 -21.88 8.95 12.15
C PHE A 149 -21.48 8.29 10.82
N ASN A 150 -20.41 7.49 10.80
CA ASN A 150 -20.01 6.71 9.62
C ASN A 150 -21.03 5.61 9.26
N ALA A 151 -21.58 4.93 10.27
CA ALA A 151 -22.61 3.90 10.09
C ALA A 151 -23.94 4.46 9.58
N ALA A 152 -24.25 5.74 9.83
CA ALA A 152 -25.44 6.40 9.30
C ALA A 152 -25.40 6.48 7.76
N PHE A 153 -24.26 6.84 7.16
CA PHE A 153 -24.10 6.78 5.69
C PHE A 153 -24.31 5.37 5.15
N GLY A 154 -23.76 4.35 5.82
CA GLY A 154 -23.98 2.94 5.48
C GLY A 154 -25.43 2.48 5.64
N ALA A 155 -26.18 3.03 6.61
CA ALA A 155 -27.60 2.73 6.81
C ALA A 155 -28.49 3.42 5.76
N LEU A 156 -28.16 4.66 5.37
CA LEU A 156 -28.89 5.42 4.35
C LEU A 156 -28.73 4.85 2.93
N CYS A 157 -27.71 4.01 2.68
CA CYS A 157 -27.59 3.24 1.44
C CYS A 157 -28.79 2.30 1.19
N ILE A 158 -29.47 1.82 2.24
CA ILE A 158 -30.57 0.85 2.11
C ILE A 158 -31.84 1.49 1.51
N PRO A 159 -32.40 2.60 2.05
CA PRO A 159 -33.52 3.28 1.39
C PRO A 159 -33.14 3.84 0.02
N LEU A 160 -31.89 4.26 -0.21
CA LEU A 160 -31.42 4.63 -1.55
C LEU A 160 -31.47 3.46 -2.53
N ALA A 161 -31.10 2.24 -2.12
CA ALA A 161 -31.24 1.04 -2.94
C ALA A 161 -32.71 0.70 -3.24
N TYR A 162 -33.60 0.82 -2.24
CA TYR A 162 -35.04 0.63 -2.41
C TYR A 162 -35.62 1.59 -3.45
N PHE A 163 -35.37 2.89 -3.31
CA PHE A 163 -35.87 3.88 -4.24
C PHE A 163 -35.20 3.77 -5.61
N THR A 164 -33.90 3.46 -5.70
CA THR A 164 -33.25 3.16 -7.00
C THR A 164 -33.92 1.99 -7.70
N ALA A 165 -34.16 0.88 -7.02
CA ALA A 165 -34.83 -0.30 -7.59
C ALA A 165 -36.25 0.03 -8.08
N LYS A 166 -37.00 0.85 -7.34
CA LYS A 166 -38.35 1.30 -7.73
C LYS A 166 -38.33 2.25 -8.93
N GLU A 167 -37.33 3.11 -9.03
CA GLU A 167 -37.16 4.05 -10.16
C GLU A 167 -36.61 3.34 -11.41
N LEU A 168 -35.87 2.22 -11.27
CA LEU A 168 -35.57 1.29 -12.36
C LEU A 168 -36.77 0.39 -12.73
N HIS A 169 -37.98 0.75 -12.31
CA HIS A 169 -39.26 0.09 -12.62
C HIS A 169 -39.34 -1.42 -12.33
N PHE A 170 -38.49 -1.93 -11.43
CA PHE A 170 -38.59 -3.31 -10.96
C PHE A 170 -39.91 -3.57 -10.23
N ARG A 171 -40.45 -4.79 -10.36
CA ARG A 171 -41.63 -5.21 -9.58
C ARG A 171 -41.33 -5.19 -8.07
N ARG A 172 -42.36 -5.03 -7.24
CA ARG A 172 -42.28 -4.98 -5.76
C ARG A 172 -41.43 -6.10 -5.17
N SER A 173 -41.61 -7.32 -5.68
CA SER A 173 -40.83 -8.52 -5.36
C SER A 173 -39.31 -8.33 -5.57
N THR A 174 -38.91 -7.77 -6.72
CA THR A 174 -37.51 -7.43 -7.02
C THR A 174 -37.00 -6.24 -6.22
N VAL A 175 -37.82 -5.20 -5.99
CA VAL A 175 -37.43 -4.05 -5.15
C VAL A 175 -37.07 -4.51 -3.74
N TRP A 176 -37.89 -5.37 -3.14
CA TRP A 176 -37.61 -5.95 -1.83
C TRP A 176 -36.38 -6.86 -1.87
N LEU A 177 -36.18 -7.67 -2.93
CA LEU A 177 -35.00 -8.53 -3.09
C LEU A 177 -33.69 -7.71 -3.13
N VAL A 178 -33.60 -6.68 -3.98
CA VAL A 178 -32.45 -5.79 -4.07
C VAL A 178 -32.17 -5.09 -2.75
N THR A 179 -33.23 -4.59 -2.08
CA THR A 179 -33.11 -3.92 -0.78
C THR A 179 -32.60 -4.87 0.31
N LEU A 180 -33.12 -6.10 0.35
CA LEU A 180 -32.66 -7.15 1.27
C LEU A 180 -31.21 -7.55 1.01
N MET A 181 -30.80 -7.67 -0.26
CA MET A 181 -29.41 -7.99 -0.62
C MET A 181 -28.44 -6.89 -0.19
N VAL A 182 -28.79 -5.61 -0.28
CA VAL A 182 -27.97 -4.49 0.23
C VAL A 182 -27.98 -4.41 1.76
N LEU A 183 -29.14 -4.61 2.39
CA LEU A 183 -29.30 -4.56 3.85
C LEU A 183 -28.49 -5.67 4.54
N PHE A 184 -28.62 -6.89 4.03
CA PHE A 184 -28.02 -8.12 4.56
C PHE A 184 -26.75 -8.55 3.80
N GLU A 185 -26.01 -7.58 3.26
CA GLU A 185 -24.65 -7.78 2.77
C GLU A 185 -23.64 -7.63 3.92
N ASN A 186 -22.99 -8.72 4.30
CA ASN A 186 -21.99 -8.76 5.36
C ASN A 186 -20.82 -7.78 5.12
N SER A 187 -20.32 -7.64 3.88
CA SER A 187 -19.17 -6.75 3.61
C SER A 187 -19.53 -5.27 3.76
N TYR A 188 -20.73 -4.86 3.32
CA TYR A 188 -21.26 -3.52 3.55
C TYR A 188 -21.50 -3.27 5.05
N THR A 189 -22.09 -4.24 5.75
CA THR A 189 -22.35 -4.11 7.20
C THR A 189 -21.05 -3.95 7.98
N THR A 190 -20.00 -4.73 7.67
CA THR A 190 -18.70 -4.59 8.35
C THR A 190 -18.00 -3.27 8.01
N ILE A 191 -17.89 -2.89 6.73
CA ILE A 191 -17.12 -1.68 6.35
C ILE A 191 -17.74 -0.38 6.87
N SER A 192 -19.08 -0.31 6.98
CA SER A 192 -19.74 0.91 7.47
C SER A 192 -19.64 1.16 8.98
N ARG A 193 -19.08 0.22 9.76
CA ARG A 193 -19.09 0.30 11.24
C ARG A 193 -17.90 1.03 11.86
N PHE A 194 -16.91 1.37 11.05
CA PHE A 194 -15.65 1.96 11.48
C PHE A 194 -15.49 3.35 10.86
N ILE A 195 -14.54 4.14 11.37
CA ILE A 195 -14.30 5.50 10.88
C ILE A 195 -13.56 5.41 9.53
N LEU A 196 -14.31 5.13 8.46
CA LEU A 196 -13.83 4.79 7.12
C LEU A 196 -14.63 5.51 6.03
N LEU A 197 -13.92 6.12 5.08
CA LEU A 197 -14.51 6.86 3.96
C LEU A 197 -15.32 6.00 2.99
N ASP A 198 -15.12 4.68 2.96
CA ASP A 198 -15.84 3.80 2.02
C ASP A 198 -17.34 3.72 2.33
N SER A 199 -17.75 4.03 3.56
CA SER A 199 -19.16 4.25 3.94
C SER A 199 -19.80 5.42 3.16
N MET A 200 -19.09 6.55 3.09
CA MET A 200 -19.49 7.77 2.40
C MET A 200 -19.37 7.62 0.89
N LEU A 201 -18.33 6.93 0.40
CA LEU A 201 -18.14 6.59 -1.01
C LEU A 201 -19.34 5.78 -1.53
N LEU A 202 -19.75 4.74 -0.80
CA LEU A 202 -20.93 3.96 -1.15
C LEU A 202 -22.20 4.83 -1.11
N PHE A 203 -22.40 5.63 -0.06
CA PHE A 203 -23.56 6.52 0.01
C PHE A 203 -23.67 7.47 -1.19
N PHE A 204 -22.59 8.14 -1.59
CA PHE A 204 -22.62 9.02 -2.77
C PHE A 204 -22.66 8.26 -4.09
N THR A 205 -22.11 7.03 -4.18
CA THR A 205 -22.31 6.15 -5.34
C THR A 205 -23.79 5.79 -5.50
N PHE A 206 -24.44 5.35 -4.42
CA PHE A 206 -25.86 4.99 -4.40
C PHE A 206 -26.74 6.20 -4.70
N THR A 207 -26.43 7.36 -4.12
CA THR A 207 -27.12 8.63 -4.41
C THR A 207 -26.97 9.00 -5.88
N THR A 208 -25.80 8.80 -6.50
CA THR A 208 -25.55 9.12 -7.91
C THR A 208 -26.38 8.25 -8.84
N VAL A 209 -26.47 6.93 -8.57
CA VAL A 209 -27.32 6.01 -9.35
C VAL A 209 -28.81 6.32 -9.13
N PHE A 210 -29.22 6.66 -7.90
CA PHE A 210 -30.59 7.08 -7.59
C PHE A 210 -30.98 8.36 -8.36
N THR A 211 -30.19 9.43 -8.26
CA THR A 211 -30.48 10.70 -8.95
C THR A 211 -30.42 10.55 -10.47
N TRP A 212 -29.53 9.71 -10.99
CA TRP A 212 -29.50 9.34 -12.40
C TRP A 212 -30.78 8.61 -12.84
N ALA A 213 -31.28 7.65 -12.07
CA ALA A 213 -32.55 6.96 -12.36
C ALA A 213 -33.74 7.95 -12.31
N LYS A 214 -33.77 8.87 -11.33
CA LYS A 214 -34.76 9.96 -11.28
C LYS A 214 -34.70 10.87 -12.51
N PHE A 215 -33.50 11.25 -12.94
CA PHE A 215 -33.27 12.06 -14.14
C PHE A 215 -33.71 11.34 -15.42
N HIS A 216 -33.42 10.03 -15.53
CA HIS A 216 -33.85 9.17 -16.62
C HIS A 216 -35.38 9.07 -16.74
N ASN A 217 -36.09 8.96 -15.61
CA ASN A 217 -37.55 8.85 -15.62
C ASN A 217 -38.24 10.14 -16.10
N GLN A 218 -37.62 11.30 -15.88
CA GLN A 218 -38.13 12.59 -16.40
C GLN A 218 -37.74 12.86 -17.87
N ARG A 219 -37.13 11.91 -18.61
CA ARG A 219 -36.70 12.11 -20.02
C ARG A 219 -37.82 12.49 -21.00
N HIS A 220 -39.07 12.24 -20.63
CA HIS A 220 -40.26 12.52 -21.43
C HIS A 220 -40.82 13.95 -21.23
N ASP A 221 -40.40 14.64 -20.17
CA ASP A 221 -40.77 16.04 -19.87
C ASP A 221 -39.48 16.89 -19.71
N PRO A 222 -38.73 17.09 -20.82
CA PRO A 222 -37.44 17.77 -20.81
C PRO A 222 -37.58 19.25 -20.43
N PHE A 223 -36.55 19.80 -19.78
CA PHE A 223 -36.50 21.18 -19.28
C PHE A 223 -37.55 21.55 -18.21
N SER A 224 -38.42 20.61 -17.81
CA SER A 224 -39.30 20.78 -16.65
C SER A 224 -38.50 21.05 -15.37
N PRO A 225 -39.09 21.74 -14.37
CA PRO A 225 -38.41 21.98 -13.08
C PRO A 225 -37.95 20.68 -12.40
N SER A 226 -38.67 19.57 -12.58
CA SER A 226 -38.26 18.27 -12.02
C SER A 226 -37.11 17.64 -12.79
N TRP A 227 -37.11 17.70 -14.13
CA TRP A 227 -35.99 17.25 -14.96
C TRP A 227 -34.71 18.03 -14.63
N GLY A 228 -34.80 19.36 -14.53
CA GLY A 228 -33.69 20.24 -14.15
C GLY A 228 -33.18 19.98 -12.73
N PHE A 229 -34.09 19.76 -11.76
CA PHE A 229 -33.73 19.41 -10.39
C PHE A 229 -32.94 18.10 -10.31
N TRP A 230 -33.40 17.02 -10.94
CA TRP A 230 -32.70 15.73 -10.89
C TRP A 230 -31.38 15.73 -11.66
N LEU A 231 -31.28 16.50 -12.75
CA LEU A 231 -30.02 16.78 -13.44
C LEU A 231 -29.01 17.48 -12.51
N PHE A 232 -29.44 18.53 -11.82
CA PHE A 232 -28.62 19.28 -10.87
C PHE A 232 -28.20 18.44 -9.65
N MET A 233 -29.11 17.66 -9.07
CA MET A 233 -28.82 16.73 -7.97
C MET A 233 -27.87 15.60 -8.38
N THR A 234 -27.97 15.11 -9.62
CA THR A 234 -26.97 14.17 -10.18
C THR A 234 -25.60 14.84 -10.26
N GLY A 235 -25.54 16.11 -10.69
CA GLY A 235 -24.32 16.91 -10.67
C GLY A 235 -23.67 17.04 -9.29
N ILE A 236 -24.46 17.41 -8.27
CA ILE A 236 -23.97 17.50 -6.89
C ILE A 236 -23.48 16.13 -6.40
N SER A 237 -24.23 15.07 -6.65
CA SER A 237 -23.85 13.72 -6.21
C SER A 237 -22.55 13.22 -6.86
N ILE A 238 -22.36 13.49 -8.16
CA ILE A 238 -21.09 13.22 -8.87
C ILE A 238 -19.94 14.03 -8.26
N GLY A 239 -20.16 15.32 -7.96
CA GLY A 239 -19.19 16.16 -7.27
C GLY A 239 -18.79 15.58 -5.91
N CYS A 240 -19.76 15.20 -5.09
CA CYS A 240 -19.53 14.61 -3.77
C CYS A 240 -18.79 13.26 -3.84
N VAL A 241 -19.20 12.33 -4.71
CA VAL A 241 -18.54 11.01 -4.79
C VAL A 241 -17.08 11.13 -5.25
N CYS A 242 -16.79 12.00 -6.23
CA CYS A 242 -15.43 12.31 -6.65
C CYS A 242 -14.62 12.99 -5.54
N SER A 243 -15.26 13.81 -4.71
CA SER A 243 -14.63 14.51 -3.57
C SER A 243 -14.36 13.61 -2.35
N VAL A 244 -14.87 12.36 -2.32
CA VAL A 244 -14.53 11.37 -1.28
C VAL A 244 -13.39 10.44 -1.73
N LYS A 245 -13.46 9.86 -2.94
CA LYS A 245 -12.41 8.99 -3.50
C LYS A 245 -12.47 9.08 -5.02
N TRP A 246 -11.33 9.12 -5.72
CA TRP A 246 -11.29 9.19 -7.19
C TRP A 246 -11.96 8.02 -7.93
N VAL A 247 -12.23 6.90 -7.23
CA VAL A 247 -13.10 5.81 -7.71
C VAL A 247 -14.49 6.33 -8.11
N GLY A 248 -14.96 7.44 -7.52
CA GLY A 248 -16.19 8.13 -7.90
C GLY A 248 -16.22 8.63 -9.36
N MET A 249 -15.07 8.83 -10.01
CA MET A 249 -15.01 9.17 -11.44
C MET A 249 -15.57 8.05 -12.34
N PHE A 250 -15.65 6.80 -11.87
CA PHE A 250 -16.32 5.72 -12.58
C PHE A 250 -17.85 5.90 -12.58
N GLY A 251 -18.40 6.59 -11.58
CA GLY A 251 -19.79 7.09 -11.57
C GLY A 251 -19.99 8.20 -12.59
N THR A 252 -19.05 9.15 -12.69
CA THR A 252 -19.04 10.17 -13.76
C THR A 252 -19.00 9.53 -15.14
N ALA A 253 -18.18 8.49 -15.33
CA ALA A 253 -18.09 7.76 -16.60
C ALA A 253 -19.41 7.05 -16.96
N LEU A 254 -20.11 6.46 -15.99
CA LEU A 254 -21.41 5.82 -16.21
C LEU A 254 -22.48 6.82 -16.68
N VAL A 255 -22.62 7.94 -15.96
CA VAL A 255 -23.58 9.00 -16.31
C VAL A 255 -23.15 9.75 -17.58
N GLY A 256 -21.84 9.79 -17.87
CA GLY A 256 -21.27 10.29 -19.11
C GLY A 256 -21.63 9.44 -20.32
N LEU A 257 -21.49 8.12 -20.25
CA LEU A 257 -21.92 7.20 -21.31
C LEU A 257 -23.43 7.30 -21.56
N TYR A 258 -24.24 7.36 -20.49
CA TYR A 258 -25.68 7.63 -20.59
C TYR A 258 -25.97 8.94 -21.31
N THR A 259 -25.23 10.01 -20.96
CA THR A 259 -25.38 11.34 -21.57
C THR A 259 -25.02 11.35 -23.04
N ILE A 260 -23.95 10.64 -23.42
CA ILE A 260 -23.52 10.49 -24.82
C ILE A 260 -24.58 9.75 -25.63
N GLU A 261 -25.14 8.65 -25.11
CA GLU A 261 -26.20 7.91 -25.79
C GLU A 261 -27.52 8.70 -25.90
N ASP A 262 -27.96 9.35 -24.81
CA ASP A 262 -29.19 10.14 -24.81
C ASP A 262 -29.10 11.34 -25.78
N LEU A 263 -27.95 12.01 -25.85
CA LEU A 263 -27.67 13.04 -26.85
C LEU A 263 -27.56 12.45 -28.27
N TRP A 264 -26.97 11.27 -28.44
CA TRP A 264 -26.90 10.61 -29.76
C TRP A 264 -28.28 10.24 -30.31
N ASN A 265 -29.15 9.68 -29.45
CA ASN A 265 -30.53 9.35 -29.83
C ASN A 265 -31.35 10.62 -30.14
N LYS A 266 -31.13 11.72 -29.40
CA LYS A 266 -31.76 13.03 -29.67
C LYS A 266 -31.24 13.70 -30.94
N PHE A 267 -29.94 13.57 -31.25
CA PHE A 267 -29.36 13.99 -32.53
C PHE A 267 -29.93 13.21 -33.72
N GLY A 268 -30.36 11.96 -33.49
CA GLY A 268 -31.06 11.15 -34.47
C GLY A 268 -32.54 11.51 -34.69
N ASP A 269 -33.16 12.31 -33.82
CA ASP A 269 -34.55 12.75 -34.00
C ASP A 269 -34.66 13.94 -34.96
N LEU A 270 -34.99 13.64 -36.21
CA LEU A 270 -35.19 14.63 -37.27
C LEU A 270 -36.36 15.60 -37.01
N LYS A 271 -37.17 15.39 -35.97
CA LYS A 271 -38.23 16.32 -35.55
C LYS A 271 -37.76 17.34 -34.51
N MET A 272 -36.64 17.12 -33.83
CA MET A 272 -36.16 17.99 -32.76
C MET A 272 -35.59 19.32 -33.31
N PRO A 273 -36.04 20.49 -32.84
CA PRO A 273 -35.44 21.77 -33.19
C PRO A 273 -33.95 21.84 -32.78
N LYS A 274 -33.10 22.37 -33.67
CA LYS A 274 -31.65 22.52 -33.40
C LYS A 274 -31.35 23.33 -32.13
N VAL A 275 -32.21 24.29 -31.78
CA VAL A 275 -32.09 25.10 -30.56
C VAL A 275 -32.40 24.27 -29.31
N GLU A 276 -33.39 23.38 -29.38
CA GLU A 276 -33.76 22.47 -28.29
C GLU A 276 -32.64 21.45 -28.04
N PHE A 277 -32.08 20.87 -29.11
CA PHE A 277 -30.89 20.02 -29.02
C PHE A 277 -29.69 20.76 -28.41
N GLY A 278 -29.44 22.01 -28.83
CA GLY A 278 -28.38 22.87 -28.28
C GLY A 278 -28.59 23.16 -26.78
N ALA A 279 -29.82 23.48 -26.37
CA ALA A 279 -30.18 23.63 -24.96
C ALA A 279 -29.97 22.33 -24.19
N HIS A 280 -30.32 21.18 -24.77
CA HIS A 280 -30.09 19.87 -24.17
C HIS A 280 -28.60 19.56 -23.94
N VAL A 281 -27.71 19.96 -24.85
CA VAL A 281 -26.26 19.89 -24.62
C VAL A 281 -25.86 20.85 -23.49
N ALA A 282 -26.26 22.12 -23.56
CA ALA A 282 -25.89 23.14 -22.58
C ALA A 282 -26.30 22.79 -21.14
N PHE A 283 -27.55 22.36 -20.92
CA PHE A 283 -28.03 21.93 -19.61
C PHE A 283 -27.24 20.73 -19.06
N ARG A 284 -26.88 19.75 -19.90
CA ARG A 284 -26.07 18.59 -19.46
C ARG A 284 -24.61 18.98 -19.19
N VAL A 285 -24.01 19.89 -19.95
CA VAL A 285 -22.67 20.44 -19.65
C VAL A 285 -22.67 21.18 -18.31
N VAL A 286 -23.66 22.03 -18.05
CA VAL A 286 -23.79 22.71 -16.75
C VAL A 286 -24.00 21.68 -15.64
N GLY A 287 -25.03 20.84 -15.74
CA GLY A 287 -25.43 19.91 -14.69
C GLY A 287 -24.43 18.78 -14.40
N LEU A 288 -23.72 18.26 -15.41
CA LEU A 288 -22.90 17.04 -15.29
C LEU A 288 -21.39 17.29 -15.50
N ILE A 289 -20.97 18.54 -15.72
CA ILE A 289 -19.54 18.91 -15.75
C ILE A 289 -19.31 20.11 -14.82
N VAL A 290 -19.99 21.24 -15.04
CA VAL A 290 -19.74 22.48 -14.28
C VAL A 290 -20.12 22.33 -12.80
N ILE A 291 -21.31 21.81 -12.48
CA ILE A 291 -21.73 21.60 -11.08
C ILE A 291 -20.82 20.60 -10.33
N PRO A 292 -20.48 19.40 -10.88
CA PRO A 292 -19.48 18.53 -10.27
C PRO A 292 -18.13 19.20 -10.00
N MET A 293 -17.60 19.99 -10.95
CA MET A 293 -16.34 20.70 -10.77
C MET A 293 -16.43 21.78 -9.67
N ILE A 294 -17.53 22.53 -9.61
CA ILE A 294 -17.76 23.53 -8.56
C ILE A 294 -17.80 22.86 -7.18
N VAL A 295 -18.52 21.75 -7.03
CA VAL A 295 -18.55 20.99 -5.76
C VAL A 295 -17.16 20.46 -5.40
N TYR A 296 -16.45 19.87 -6.37
CA TYR A 296 -15.09 19.37 -6.15
C TYR A 296 -14.13 20.48 -5.69
N MET A 297 -14.05 21.58 -6.44
CA MET A 297 -13.25 22.75 -6.08
C MET A 297 -13.66 23.36 -4.73
N PHE A 298 -14.95 23.42 -4.42
CA PHE A 298 -15.44 23.90 -3.13
C PHE A 298 -14.94 23.05 -1.95
N THR A 299 -14.87 21.72 -2.10
CA THR A 299 -14.30 20.86 -1.03
C THR A 299 -12.81 21.08 -0.83
N PHE A 300 -12.04 21.39 -1.88
CA PHE A 300 -10.64 21.78 -1.76
C PHE A 300 -10.46 23.19 -1.19
N TRP A 301 -11.35 24.13 -1.53
CA TRP A 301 -11.37 25.47 -0.94
C TRP A 301 -11.63 25.41 0.57
N MET A 302 -12.63 24.62 1.01
CA MET A 302 -12.89 24.34 2.42
C MET A 302 -11.69 23.66 3.11
N HIS A 303 -11.03 22.70 2.44
CA HIS A 303 -9.85 22.00 2.96
C HIS A 303 -8.69 22.97 3.27
N PHE A 304 -8.38 23.90 2.36
CA PHE A 304 -7.36 24.93 2.61
C PHE A 304 -7.81 26.00 3.62
N LEU A 305 -9.12 26.32 3.69
CA LEU A 305 -9.68 27.28 4.67
C LEU A 305 -9.66 26.74 6.12
N VAL A 306 -9.73 25.42 6.29
CA VAL A 306 -9.68 24.75 7.60
C VAL A 306 -8.25 24.43 8.04
N LEU A 307 -7.37 24.04 7.12
CA LEU A 307 -5.97 23.67 7.43
C LEU A 307 -5.02 24.85 7.22
N GLU A 308 -4.89 25.68 8.24
CA GLU A 308 -4.10 26.92 8.23
C GLU A 308 -2.74 26.82 8.95
N ASN A 309 -2.47 25.74 9.68
CA ASN A 309 -1.21 25.53 10.41
C ASN A 309 -0.27 24.61 9.60
N SER A 310 1.04 24.80 9.77
CA SER A 310 2.07 23.86 9.28
C SER A 310 1.87 22.45 9.86
N GLY A 311 2.32 21.42 9.15
CA GLY A 311 2.08 20.04 9.53
C GLY A 311 2.71 19.01 8.57
N PRO A 312 2.68 17.71 8.90
CA PRO A 312 3.62 16.70 8.38
C PRO A 312 3.50 16.35 6.89
N GLY A 313 2.66 17.05 6.12
CA GLY A 313 2.55 16.91 4.66
C GLY A 313 2.80 18.20 3.86
N ASP A 314 3.10 19.33 4.50
CA ASP A 314 3.28 20.61 3.82
C ASP A 314 4.48 20.64 2.86
N ALA A 315 5.54 19.87 3.15
CA ALA A 315 6.70 19.64 2.28
C ALA A 315 6.34 19.30 0.81
N GLN A 316 5.22 18.59 0.59
CA GLN A 316 4.70 18.18 -0.73
C GLN A 316 4.02 19.32 -1.50
N MET A 317 3.81 20.48 -0.88
CA MET A 317 3.28 21.69 -1.51
C MET A 317 4.41 22.65 -1.91
N SER A 318 4.11 23.57 -2.83
CA SER A 318 5.07 24.60 -3.25
C SER A 318 5.44 25.52 -2.07
N SER A 319 6.68 26.02 -2.03
CA SER A 319 7.18 26.86 -0.92
C SER A 319 6.29 28.08 -0.63
N LEU A 320 5.70 28.68 -1.68
CA LEU A 320 4.77 29.80 -1.57
C LEU A 320 3.50 29.43 -0.79
N PHE A 321 2.99 28.20 -0.94
CA PHE A 321 1.87 27.70 -0.12
C PHE A 321 2.32 27.49 1.34
N GLN A 322 3.48 26.88 1.54
CA GLN A 322 4.03 26.62 2.88
C GLN A 322 4.28 27.93 3.67
N ALA A 323 4.65 29.01 3.00
CA ALA A 323 4.84 30.34 3.59
C ALA A 323 3.54 31.00 4.09
N ASN A 324 2.36 30.55 3.61
CA ASN A 324 1.06 31.03 4.11
C ASN A 324 0.55 30.25 5.34
N LEU A 325 1.22 29.16 5.73
CA LEU A 325 0.82 28.35 6.89
C LEU A 325 1.36 28.93 8.20
N LYS A 326 0.50 29.03 9.22
CA LYS A 326 0.88 29.45 10.57
C LYS A 326 1.87 28.46 11.18
N GLY A 327 2.93 28.98 11.80
CA GLY A 327 4.00 28.17 12.39
C GLY A 327 5.06 27.67 11.40
N THR A 328 4.99 28.07 10.12
CA THR A 328 6.02 27.74 9.12
C THR A 328 7.36 28.44 9.41
N GLU A 329 8.45 27.80 8.99
CA GLU A 329 9.78 28.40 8.89
C GLU A 329 10.15 28.80 7.44
N VAL A 330 9.30 28.49 6.46
CA VAL A 330 9.54 28.82 5.05
C VAL A 330 9.33 30.31 4.81
N GLY A 331 10.33 31.00 4.23
CA GLY A 331 10.33 32.45 4.03
C GLY A 331 10.42 33.30 5.30
N LYS A 332 10.28 32.72 6.49
CA LYS A 332 10.35 33.44 7.77
C LYS A 332 11.73 34.09 7.93
N ASP A 333 11.72 35.36 8.32
CA ASP A 333 12.89 36.23 8.53
C ASP A 333 13.86 36.32 7.31
N SER A 334 13.45 35.80 6.16
CA SER A 334 14.26 35.74 4.93
C SER A 334 14.17 37.06 4.16
N PRO A 335 15.27 37.63 3.64
CA PRO A 335 15.20 38.82 2.81
C PRO A 335 14.53 38.54 1.45
N LEU A 336 13.82 39.54 0.91
CA LEU A 336 13.01 39.35 -0.31
C LEU A 336 13.84 39.16 -1.58
N GLU A 337 14.92 39.93 -1.75
CA GLU A 337 15.69 40.02 -3.01
C GLU A 337 17.04 39.29 -2.86
N VAL A 338 17.44 38.47 -3.84
CA VAL A 338 18.67 37.66 -3.78
C VAL A 338 19.87 38.45 -4.32
N ALA A 339 21.01 38.36 -3.64
CA ALA A 339 22.24 39.04 -3.99
C ALA A 339 23.44 38.07 -4.09
N PHE A 340 24.54 38.54 -4.68
CA PHE A 340 25.80 37.82 -4.58
C PHE A 340 26.28 37.79 -3.11
N GLY A 341 26.85 36.66 -2.70
CA GLY A 341 27.19 36.37 -1.30
C GLY A 341 26.00 35.84 -0.45
N SER A 342 24.76 35.92 -0.95
CA SER A 342 23.61 35.32 -0.26
C SER A 342 23.73 33.80 -0.15
N ARG A 343 23.41 33.27 1.04
CA ARG A 343 23.16 31.84 1.26
C ARG A 343 21.67 31.56 1.12
N ALA A 344 21.30 30.52 0.40
CA ALA A 344 19.90 30.19 0.15
C ALA A 344 19.69 28.71 -0.15
N THR A 345 18.47 28.22 0.10
CA THR A 345 18.03 26.88 -0.32
C THR A 345 17.24 26.98 -1.64
N LEU A 346 17.49 26.04 -2.55
CA LEU A 346 16.85 25.99 -3.86
C LEU A 346 15.85 24.84 -3.91
N LYS A 347 14.56 25.10 -4.20
CA LYS A 347 13.55 24.06 -4.38
C LYS A 347 13.19 23.89 -5.86
N ASN A 348 13.02 22.64 -6.28
CA ASN A 348 12.48 22.31 -7.60
C ASN A 348 10.95 22.50 -7.61
N MET A 349 10.43 23.13 -8.66
CA MET A 349 9.01 23.44 -8.83
C MET A 349 8.25 22.42 -9.69
N GLY A 350 8.84 21.24 -9.91
CA GLY A 350 8.18 20.04 -10.39
C GLY A 350 7.23 19.41 -9.35
N TYR A 351 6.33 18.55 -9.82
CA TYR A 351 5.32 17.93 -8.95
C TYR A 351 5.92 16.78 -8.15
N GLY A 352 6.16 17.04 -6.86
CA GLY A 352 7.02 16.20 -6.02
C GLY A 352 8.49 16.63 -6.07
N GLY A 353 8.80 17.91 -6.35
CA GLY A 353 10.16 18.43 -6.31
C GLY A 353 10.76 18.52 -4.90
N GLY A 354 12.06 18.23 -4.79
CA GLY A 354 12.84 18.40 -3.56
C GLY A 354 13.62 19.72 -3.51
N LEU A 355 14.32 19.93 -2.41
CA LEU A 355 15.42 20.88 -2.28
C LEU A 355 16.66 20.32 -3.00
N LEU A 356 17.46 21.18 -3.61
CA LEU A 356 18.74 20.84 -4.24
C LEU A 356 19.74 20.46 -3.15
N HIS A 357 20.16 19.19 -3.12
CA HIS A 357 20.92 18.60 -2.02
C HIS A 357 22.23 17.99 -2.51
N SER A 358 23.33 18.17 -1.78
CA SER A 358 24.60 17.51 -2.06
C SER A 358 25.27 17.00 -0.79
N HIS A 359 25.42 15.69 -0.67
CA HIS A 359 26.11 15.03 0.43
C HIS A 359 27.52 14.58 0.00
N VAL A 360 28.40 14.24 0.95
CA VAL A 360 29.84 14.03 0.68
C VAL A 360 30.17 12.86 -0.26
N GLN A 361 29.27 11.89 -0.41
CA GLN A 361 29.47 10.71 -1.26
C GLN A 361 29.58 11.09 -2.75
N THR A 362 30.31 10.27 -3.51
CA THR A 362 30.55 10.42 -4.95
C THR A 362 29.66 9.49 -5.78
N TYR A 363 29.50 9.77 -7.08
CA TYR A 363 28.80 8.85 -7.99
C TYR A 363 29.62 7.56 -8.20
N PRO A 364 29.03 6.36 -8.03
CA PRO A 364 29.75 5.09 -8.18
C PRO A 364 30.02 4.70 -9.64
N GLU A 365 29.26 5.28 -10.57
CA GLU A 365 29.44 5.21 -12.02
C GLU A 365 29.25 6.61 -12.60
N GLY A 366 29.99 6.96 -13.64
CA GLY A 366 29.94 8.29 -14.25
C GLY A 366 31.23 9.06 -14.02
N SER A 367 31.15 10.31 -13.54
CA SER A 367 32.32 11.16 -13.34
C SER A 367 33.16 10.88 -12.08
N GLY A 368 32.61 10.13 -11.11
CA GLY A 368 33.22 9.97 -9.78
C GLY A 368 33.22 11.23 -8.91
N GLN A 369 32.54 12.30 -9.34
CA GLN A 369 32.45 13.56 -8.58
C GLN A 369 31.38 13.47 -7.48
N GLN A 370 31.30 14.48 -6.60
CA GLN A 370 30.36 14.49 -5.47
C GLN A 370 28.91 14.49 -5.99
N GLN A 371 28.04 13.67 -5.39
CA GLN A 371 26.65 13.51 -5.82
C GLN A 371 25.83 14.79 -5.61
N ILE A 372 24.85 14.99 -6.48
CA ILE A 372 23.79 15.98 -6.29
C ILE A 372 22.42 15.41 -6.64
N THR A 373 21.43 15.72 -5.81
CA THR A 373 20.10 15.10 -5.84
C THR A 373 19.03 16.14 -5.53
N CYS A 374 17.77 15.70 -5.51
CA CYS A 374 16.70 16.41 -4.83
C CYS A 374 16.18 15.63 -3.61
N TYR A 375 16.09 16.31 -2.46
CA TYR A 375 15.67 15.74 -1.18
C TYR A 375 14.46 16.48 -0.60
N HIS A 376 13.55 15.78 0.10
CA HIS A 376 12.27 16.36 0.54
C HIS A 376 12.28 16.93 1.96
N HIS A 377 13.37 16.74 2.71
CA HIS A 377 13.51 17.24 4.07
C HIS A 377 14.60 18.32 4.10
N LYS A 378 14.40 19.34 4.95
CA LYS A 378 15.39 20.39 5.18
C LYS A 378 16.59 19.81 5.93
N ASP A 379 17.78 20.01 5.39
CA ASP A 379 19.06 19.79 6.07
C ASP A 379 20.09 20.86 5.67
N ALA A 380 21.21 20.91 6.40
CA ALA A 380 22.29 21.85 6.12
C ALA A 380 22.97 21.60 4.75
N ASN A 381 22.78 20.42 4.16
CA ASN A 381 23.24 20.06 2.82
C ASN A 381 22.29 20.55 1.70
N ASN A 382 21.33 21.43 2.03
CA ASN A 382 20.50 22.16 1.06
C ASN A 382 20.96 23.62 0.86
N ASP A 383 21.97 24.08 1.59
CA ASP A 383 22.46 25.46 1.54
C ASP A 383 23.43 25.69 0.38
N TRP A 384 23.14 26.71 -0.43
CA TRP A 384 23.98 27.14 -1.55
C TRP A 384 24.29 28.64 -1.47
N PHE A 385 25.53 29.03 -1.76
CA PHE A 385 25.92 30.42 -1.92
C PHE A 385 25.87 30.85 -3.39
N PHE A 386 25.32 32.03 -3.65
CA PHE A 386 25.32 32.67 -4.96
C PHE A 386 26.63 33.46 -5.18
N TYR A 387 27.53 32.93 -6.01
CA TYR A 387 28.84 33.51 -6.29
C TYR A 387 28.97 34.06 -7.73
N PRO A 388 29.83 35.08 -7.97
CA PRO A 388 30.22 35.51 -9.30
C PRO A 388 30.79 34.38 -10.16
N ASN A 389 30.73 34.54 -11.49
CA ASN A 389 31.41 33.64 -12.43
C ASN A 389 32.95 33.71 -12.26
N ARG A 390 33.72 32.84 -12.94
CA ARG A 390 35.21 32.82 -12.84
C ARG A 390 35.92 33.96 -13.58
N ASN A 391 35.19 34.85 -14.26
CA ASN A 391 35.74 35.96 -15.05
C ASN A 391 35.55 37.33 -14.36
N GLU A 392 34.61 37.44 -13.42
CA GLU A 392 34.43 38.59 -12.54
C GLU A 392 35.40 38.51 -11.34
N PRO A 393 35.68 39.63 -10.66
CA PRO A 393 36.39 39.62 -9.38
C PRO A 393 35.71 38.71 -8.34
N GLU A 394 36.49 38.16 -7.42
CA GLU A 394 35.94 37.40 -6.29
C GLU A 394 35.01 38.26 -5.42
N PHE A 395 34.08 37.61 -4.71
CA PHE A 395 33.10 38.29 -3.88
C PHE A 395 33.79 38.98 -2.68
N ASP A 396 33.78 40.31 -2.69
CA ASP A 396 34.21 41.17 -1.58
C ASP A 396 33.06 41.38 -0.58
N PRO A 397 33.17 40.93 0.68
CA PRO A 397 32.17 41.14 1.72
C PRO A 397 31.92 42.62 2.06
N GLU A 398 32.82 43.56 1.76
CA GLU A 398 32.63 44.99 2.03
C GLU A 398 31.95 45.73 0.86
N ALA A 399 31.99 45.19 -0.36
CA ALA A 399 31.47 45.84 -1.56
C ALA A 399 29.95 46.14 -1.51
N PRO A 400 29.47 47.11 -2.32
CA PRO A 400 28.04 47.40 -2.49
C PRO A 400 27.25 46.19 -2.99
N ILE A 401 25.99 46.07 -2.55
CA ILE A 401 25.13 44.90 -2.84
C ILE A 401 24.84 44.80 -4.34
N LYS A 402 25.38 43.76 -4.98
CA LYS A 402 25.05 43.35 -6.35
C LYS A 402 23.92 42.30 -6.31
N TYR A 403 22.78 42.61 -6.91
CA TYR A 403 21.64 41.68 -6.98
C TYR A 403 21.84 40.61 -8.07
N VAL A 404 21.25 39.43 -7.87
CA VAL A 404 21.17 38.37 -8.89
C VAL A 404 19.88 38.57 -9.67
N GLY A 405 19.95 38.62 -11.00
CA GLY A 405 18.81 38.90 -11.89
C GLY A 405 18.75 38.00 -13.12
N ASN A 406 17.74 38.21 -13.95
CA ASN A 406 17.63 37.51 -15.23
C ASN A 406 18.82 37.81 -16.16
N GLY A 407 19.46 36.77 -16.67
CA GLY A 407 20.69 36.87 -17.47
C GLY A 407 21.97 36.97 -16.65
N ALA A 408 21.92 36.92 -15.31
CA ALA A 408 23.12 36.78 -14.48
C ALA A 408 23.77 35.40 -14.69
N GLU A 409 25.08 35.38 -14.88
CA GLU A 409 25.89 34.16 -14.93
C GLU A 409 26.54 33.96 -13.56
N ILE A 410 26.16 32.88 -12.86
CA ILE A 410 26.50 32.63 -11.46
C ILE A 410 27.25 31.31 -11.30
N ARG A 411 27.96 31.17 -10.19
CA ARG A 411 28.30 29.88 -9.59
C ARG A 411 27.41 29.65 -8.39
N LEU A 412 26.97 28.40 -8.20
CA LEU A 412 26.33 27.96 -6.97
C LEU A 412 27.33 27.09 -6.21
N ILE A 413 27.71 27.53 -5.01
CA ILE A 413 28.71 26.84 -4.18
C ILE A 413 28.00 26.20 -3.00
N HIS A 414 28.13 24.88 -2.85
CA HIS A 414 27.51 24.13 -1.76
C HIS A 414 28.13 24.50 -0.41
N ALA A 415 27.33 24.90 0.57
CA ALA A 415 27.83 25.52 1.79
C ALA A 415 28.66 24.58 2.67
N GLN A 416 28.32 23.29 2.77
CA GLN A 416 29.03 22.36 3.67
C GLN A 416 30.32 21.80 3.07
N THR A 417 30.41 21.65 1.73
CA THR A 417 31.58 21.04 1.07
C THR A 417 32.40 22.01 0.21
N GLY A 418 31.95 23.26 0.07
CA GLY A 418 32.65 24.30 -0.69
C GLY A 418 32.78 24.06 -2.20
N ARG A 419 32.13 23.03 -2.74
CA ARG A 419 32.21 22.63 -4.16
C ARG A 419 31.20 23.38 -5.03
N ASN A 420 31.53 23.61 -6.30
CA ASN A 420 30.63 24.25 -7.26
C ASN A 420 29.63 23.23 -7.83
N LEU A 421 28.42 23.69 -8.13
CA LEU A 421 27.48 23.01 -9.02
C LEU A 421 28.06 22.91 -10.43
N HIS A 422 28.21 21.70 -10.97
CA HIS A 422 28.95 21.41 -12.19
C HIS A 422 28.18 20.44 -13.10
N SER A 423 28.44 20.43 -14.41
CA SER A 423 27.98 19.37 -15.31
C SER A 423 28.99 19.16 -16.45
N HIS A 424 28.99 17.97 -17.03
CA HIS A 424 30.01 17.54 -17.99
C HIS A 424 29.39 16.55 -19.00
N GLN A 425 30.14 16.16 -20.03
CA GLN A 425 29.65 15.29 -21.10
C GLN A 425 29.60 13.79 -20.75
N VAL A 426 29.23 13.47 -19.50
CA VAL A 426 28.96 12.11 -19.01
C VAL A 426 27.43 11.92 -18.94
N ALA A 427 26.95 10.71 -19.23
CA ALA A 427 25.53 10.40 -19.20
C ALA A 427 25.04 10.14 -17.76
N ALA A 428 23.93 10.77 -17.37
CA ALA A 428 23.39 10.70 -16.01
C ALA A 428 23.20 9.25 -15.51
N PRO A 429 23.33 8.98 -14.20
CA PRO A 429 23.43 7.62 -13.66
C PRO A 429 22.23 6.72 -13.98
N VAL A 430 21.00 7.25 -14.01
CA VAL A 430 19.77 6.53 -14.39
C VAL A 430 19.21 7.08 -15.70
N THR A 431 19.01 8.41 -15.81
CA THR A 431 18.44 9.05 -17.01
C THR A 431 19.52 9.28 -18.07
N LYS A 432 20.09 8.19 -18.63
CA LYS A 432 21.22 8.18 -19.61
C LYS A 432 21.04 9.08 -20.85
N ALA A 433 19.83 9.56 -21.13
CA ALA A 433 19.55 10.54 -22.19
C ALA A 433 20.09 11.94 -21.86
N ASP A 434 20.14 12.33 -20.59
CA ASP A 434 20.60 13.64 -20.11
C ASP A 434 22.08 13.61 -19.68
N TYR A 435 22.66 14.77 -19.37
CA TYR A 435 24.01 14.83 -18.78
C TYR A 435 23.95 14.72 -17.26
N GLU A 436 24.99 14.11 -16.69
CA GLU A 436 25.27 14.08 -15.26
C GLU A 436 25.52 15.51 -14.72
N VAL A 437 25.00 15.80 -13.53
CA VAL A 437 25.29 17.02 -12.76
C VAL A 437 25.94 16.56 -11.48
N SER A 438 26.88 17.34 -10.96
CA SER A 438 27.74 16.95 -9.85
C SER A 438 28.19 18.16 -9.03
N CYS A 439 28.94 17.88 -7.96
CA CYS A 439 29.70 18.89 -7.23
C CYS A 439 31.21 18.71 -7.39
N TYR A 440 31.87 19.75 -7.94
CA TYR A 440 33.29 19.72 -8.30
C TYR A 440 34.06 20.99 -7.92
N GLY A 441 35.38 20.84 -7.75
CA GLY A 441 36.29 21.94 -7.45
C GLY A 441 35.97 22.65 -6.13
N ASN A 442 36.32 23.93 -6.05
CA ASN A 442 35.95 24.86 -4.99
C ASN A 442 35.97 26.32 -5.55
N VAL A 443 36.05 27.34 -4.68
CA VAL A 443 36.11 28.75 -5.10
C VAL A 443 37.22 28.99 -6.15
N THR A 444 38.44 28.50 -5.92
CA THR A 444 39.60 28.74 -6.80
C THR A 444 39.80 27.65 -7.85
N ILE A 445 39.51 26.39 -7.53
CA ILE A 445 39.68 25.23 -8.42
C ILE A 445 38.37 24.93 -9.17
N GLY A 446 38.42 24.78 -10.49
CA GLY A 446 37.28 24.41 -11.33
C GLY A 446 37.44 24.93 -12.76
N ASP A 447 36.35 25.00 -13.52
CA ASP A 447 36.38 25.50 -14.91
C ASP A 447 35.09 26.24 -15.31
N THR A 448 34.94 26.58 -16.59
CA THR A 448 33.78 27.30 -17.13
C THR A 448 32.46 26.52 -17.06
N LYS A 449 32.50 25.20 -16.81
CA LYS A 449 31.31 24.36 -16.60
C LYS A 449 30.70 24.50 -15.20
N ASP A 450 31.32 25.30 -14.35
CA ASP A 450 30.71 25.76 -13.10
C ASP A 450 29.71 26.92 -13.33
N HIS A 451 29.62 27.46 -14.55
CA HIS A 451 28.81 28.65 -14.86
C HIS A 451 27.36 28.31 -15.24
N TRP A 452 26.42 28.84 -14.47
CA TRP A 452 24.98 28.71 -14.70
C TRP A 452 24.34 30.07 -14.97
N LEU A 453 23.68 30.21 -16.11
CA LEU A 453 22.88 31.38 -16.47
C LEU A 453 21.49 31.28 -15.83
N VAL A 454 21.09 32.32 -15.10
CA VAL A 454 19.75 32.45 -14.53
C VAL A 454 18.77 32.95 -15.59
N GLU A 455 17.86 32.09 -16.05
CA GLU A 455 16.75 32.47 -16.95
C GLU A 455 15.44 32.54 -16.13
N VAL A 456 14.95 33.75 -15.82
CA VAL A 456 13.66 33.96 -15.14
C VAL A 456 12.51 33.58 -16.08
N VAL A 457 11.53 32.84 -15.55
CA VAL A 457 10.35 32.38 -16.30
C VAL A 457 9.09 33.15 -15.90
N ASP A 458 8.93 33.42 -14.61
CA ASP A 458 7.75 34.05 -14.02
C ASP A 458 8.10 34.61 -12.63
N ASP A 459 7.37 35.62 -12.14
CA ASP A 459 7.47 36.09 -10.75
C ASP A 459 6.07 36.49 -10.26
N ALA A 460 5.63 35.82 -9.20
CA ALA A 460 4.28 35.99 -8.65
C ALA A 460 4.01 37.37 -8.04
N ALA A 461 5.04 38.14 -7.70
CA ALA A 461 4.92 39.43 -7.01
C ALA A 461 5.31 40.65 -7.88
N SER A 462 6.06 40.47 -8.96
CA SER A 462 6.59 41.58 -9.76
C SER A 462 6.78 41.24 -11.23
N ARG A 463 6.81 42.27 -12.09
CA ARG A 463 7.23 42.16 -13.50
C ARG A 463 8.68 42.61 -13.73
N ASP A 464 9.35 43.08 -12.69
CA ASP A 464 10.77 43.40 -12.73
C ASP A 464 11.61 42.12 -12.56
N TRP A 465 12.31 41.72 -13.62
CA TRP A 465 13.22 40.57 -13.63
C TRP A 465 14.69 40.94 -13.39
N SER A 466 15.00 42.20 -13.06
CA SER A 466 16.37 42.61 -12.72
C SER A 466 16.87 42.02 -11.39
N LYS A 467 15.95 41.49 -10.57
CA LYS A 467 16.23 40.81 -9.31
C LYS A 467 15.42 39.53 -9.17
N VAL A 468 16.07 38.45 -8.73
CA VAL A 468 15.43 37.21 -8.26
C VAL A 468 14.93 37.42 -6.83
N ARG A 469 13.74 36.91 -6.52
CA ARG A 469 13.08 37.03 -5.22
C ARG A 469 12.79 35.68 -4.60
N THR A 470 12.99 35.62 -3.28
CA THR A 470 12.63 34.50 -2.41
C THR A 470 11.14 34.16 -2.59
N LEU A 471 10.80 32.87 -2.74
CA LEU A 471 9.46 32.30 -2.94
C LEU A 471 8.66 32.71 -4.20
N THR A 472 8.81 33.94 -4.71
CA THR A 472 7.92 34.47 -5.77
C THR A 472 8.46 34.26 -7.17
N THR A 473 9.78 34.37 -7.38
CA THR A 473 10.41 34.17 -8.71
C THR A 473 10.58 32.68 -9.02
N SER A 474 10.10 32.27 -10.20
CA SER A 474 10.40 30.99 -10.83
C SER A 474 11.45 31.20 -11.92
N PHE A 475 12.61 30.57 -11.81
CA PHE A 475 13.69 30.66 -12.80
C PHE A 475 14.16 29.26 -13.23
N ARG A 476 15.04 29.21 -14.24
CA ARG A 476 15.77 28.02 -14.67
C ARG A 476 17.26 28.31 -14.59
N LEU A 477 18.04 27.29 -14.29
CA LEU A 477 19.50 27.36 -14.34
C LEU A 477 19.95 26.66 -15.62
N LYS A 478 20.60 27.41 -16.50
CA LYS A 478 21.11 26.91 -17.78
C LYS A 478 22.63 26.86 -17.74
N HIS A 479 23.18 25.69 -17.99
CA HIS A 479 24.62 25.50 -18.07
C HIS A 479 25.20 26.28 -19.26
N ARG A 480 26.26 27.06 -19.03
CA ARG A 480 26.84 27.93 -20.05
C ARG A 480 27.37 27.16 -21.27
N ASP A 481 28.32 26.26 -21.04
CA ASP A 481 29.06 25.61 -22.14
C ASP A 481 28.27 24.49 -22.84
N LEU A 482 27.54 23.67 -22.07
CA LEU A 482 26.75 22.56 -22.57
C LEU A 482 25.37 22.99 -23.12
N GLY A 483 24.89 24.18 -22.78
CA GLY A 483 23.58 24.72 -23.20
C GLY A 483 22.35 24.03 -22.58
N CYS A 484 22.55 22.99 -21.76
CA CYS A 484 21.53 22.19 -21.08
C CYS A 484 20.94 22.90 -19.84
N TYR A 485 19.84 22.38 -19.30
CA TYR A 485 19.12 22.98 -18.16
C TYR A 485 19.11 22.08 -16.93
N LEU A 486 19.34 22.64 -15.74
CA LEU A 486 19.26 21.91 -14.48
C LEU A 486 17.83 21.40 -14.22
N ARG A 487 17.69 20.09 -14.07
CA ARG A 487 16.40 19.40 -13.99
C ARG A 487 16.42 18.34 -12.89
N ALA A 488 15.45 18.37 -11.99
CA ALA A 488 15.20 17.26 -11.06
C ALA A 488 13.86 16.62 -11.42
N GLY A 489 13.88 15.36 -11.83
CA GLY A 489 12.69 14.64 -12.30
C GLY A 489 11.90 13.94 -11.20
N ASN A 490 11.12 12.93 -11.57
CA ASN A 490 10.51 11.97 -10.63
C ASN A 490 11.17 10.59 -10.75
N VAL A 491 12.46 10.57 -11.14
CA VAL A 491 13.31 9.37 -11.19
C VAL A 491 14.10 9.34 -9.90
N ASN A 492 13.89 8.32 -9.07
CA ASN A 492 14.68 8.13 -7.86
C ASN A 492 15.96 7.36 -8.19
N LEU A 493 17.07 7.78 -7.59
CA LEU A 493 18.32 7.04 -7.66
C LEU A 493 18.19 5.66 -6.97
N PRO A 494 19.07 4.69 -7.30
CA PRO A 494 19.20 3.45 -6.54
C PRO A 494 19.66 3.71 -5.08
N GLN A 495 19.84 2.64 -4.31
CA GLN A 495 20.14 2.74 -2.88
C GLN A 495 21.46 3.48 -2.56
N TRP A 496 22.41 3.55 -3.51
CA TRP A 496 23.66 4.32 -3.39
C TRP A 496 23.46 5.84 -3.43
N GLY A 497 22.35 6.30 -4.03
CA GLY A 497 21.90 7.70 -4.02
C GLY A 497 20.75 7.91 -3.04
N PHE A 498 20.71 7.10 -1.97
CA PHE A 498 19.75 7.17 -0.86
C PHE A 498 18.25 7.13 -1.25
N LYS A 499 17.92 6.70 -2.48
CA LYS A 499 16.57 6.82 -3.09
C LYS A 499 16.06 8.28 -3.18
N GLN A 500 16.96 9.25 -3.16
CA GLN A 500 16.67 10.65 -3.48
C GLN A 500 16.42 10.82 -4.98
N ILE A 501 15.87 11.96 -5.39
CA ILE A 501 15.57 12.26 -6.80
C ILE A 501 16.87 12.54 -7.58
N GLU A 502 16.97 12.00 -8.79
CA GLU A 502 18.06 12.26 -9.73
C GLU A 502 18.00 13.71 -10.26
N THR A 503 19.11 14.43 -10.11
CA THR A 503 19.34 15.75 -10.70
C THR A 503 20.19 15.60 -11.97
N THR A 504 19.74 16.16 -13.08
CA THR A 504 20.33 16.03 -14.43
C THR A 504 20.44 17.38 -15.15
N CYS A 505 21.22 17.44 -16.23
CA CYS A 505 21.24 18.58 -17.14
C CYS A 505 20.56 18.18 -18.46
N VAL A 506 19.29 18.57 -18.63
CA VAL A 506 18.48 18.20 -19.78
C VAL A 506 18.92 18.93 -21.04
N LYS A 507 19.19 18.15 -22.10
CA LYS A 507 19.75 18.66 -23.37
C LYS A 507 18.74 19.46 -24.19
N GLU A 508 17.45 19.18 -24.01
CA GLU A 508 16.37 19.79 -24.78
C GLU A 508 15.76 21.00 -24.06
N ASN A 509 15.78 22.17 -24.70
CA ASN A 509 15.17 23.38 -24.14
C ASN A 509 13.63 23.30 -24.21
N LYS A 510 13.01 22.85 -23.11
CA LYS A 510 11.55 22.83 -22.91
C LYS A 510 11.15 23.84 -21.83
N PRO A 511 10.89 25.14 -22.13
CA PRO A 511 10.49 26.15 -21.14
C PRO A 511 9.17 25.89 -20.41
N ARG A 512 8.40 24.87 -20.82
CA ARG A 512 7.17 24.42 -20.14
C ARG A 512 7.41 23.25 -19.18
N ASP A 513 8.61 22.66 -19.16
CA ASP A 513 8.94 21.57 -18.23
C ASP A 513 9.19 22.12 -16.82
N LYS A 514 8.20 21.92 -15.93
CA LYS A 514 8.27 22.33 -14.52
C LYS A 514 9.41 21.68 -13.74
N TYR A 515 9.91 20.52 -14.17
CA TYR A 515 11.08 19.88 -13.56
C TYR A 515 12.39 20.67 -13.80
N THR A 516 12.40 21.63 -14.74
CA THR A 516 13.51 22.59 -14.95
C THR A 516 13.35 23.91 -14.19
N HIS A 517 12.22 24.11 -13.50
CA HIS A 517 11.92 25.36 -12.79
C HIS A 517 12.37 25.25 -11.33
N TRP A 518 13.00 26.30 -10.84
CA TRP A 518 13.51 26.42 -9.48
C TRP A 518 13.03 27.72 -8.84
N ASN A 519 12.91 27.71 -7.51
CA ASN A 519 12.73 28.90 -6.68
C ASN A 519 13.70 28.87 -5.50
N VAL A 520 14.02 30.04 -4.94
CA VAL A 520 14.63 30.11 -3.60
C VAL A 520 13.53 29.90 -2.55
N GLU A 521 13.76 29.02 -1.57
CA GLU A 521 12.80 28.72 -0.50
C GLU A 521 13.12 29.48 0.80
N SER A 522 14.36 29.37 1.29
CA SER A 522 14.89 30.15 2.41
C SER A 522 16.13 30.91 1.96
N HIS A 523 16.36 32.08 2.55
CA HIS A 523 17.42 33.01 2.15
C HIS A 523 17.98 33.75 3.37
N TRP A 524 19.31 33.87 3.45
CA TRP A 524 20.03 34.59 4.50
C TRP A 524 21.13 35.46 3.90
N ASN A 525 21.13 36.75 4.26
CA ASN A 525 22.18 37.70 3.93
C ASN A 525 22.13 38.87 4.95
N GLU A 526 23.22 39.09 5.68
CA GLU A 526 23.28 40.07 6.78
C GLU A 526 23.16 41.53 6.30
N LYS A 527 23.45 41.81 5.02
CA LYS A 527 23.31 43.15 4.42
C LYS A 527 21.88 43.49 3.98
N LEU A 528 20.91 42.57 4.10
CA LEU A 528 19.56 42.73 3.56
C LEU A 528 18.48 42.62 4.65
N PRO A 529 17.45 43.48 4.64
CA PRO A 529 16.37 43.42 5.62
C PRO A 529 15.45 42.21 5.38
N ALA A 530 14.94 41.63 6.48
CA ALA A 530 13.89 40.63 6.43
C ALA A 530 12.62 41.16 5.73
N SER A 531 11.90 40.26 5.06
CA SER A 531 10.68 40.57 4.29
C SER A 531 9.41 40.59 5.15
N ASP A 532 8.37 41.29 4.66
CA ASP A 532 7.01 41.22 5.23
C ASP A 532 6.32 39.90 4.83
N PRO A 533 5.87 39.06 5.79
CA PRO A 533 5.08 37.84 5.51
C PRO A 533 3.85 38.08 4.61
N GLY A 534 3.28 39.30 4.60
CA GLY A 534 2.17 39.68 3.72
C GLY A 534 2.47 39.55 2.21
N SER A 535 3.75 39.47 1.84
CA SER A 535 4.24 39.42 0.45
C SER A 535 3.98 38.10 -0.29
N TYR A 536 3.68 37.01 0.43
CA TYR A 536 3.85 35.63 -0.09
C TYR A 536 2.55 34.88 -0.43
N LYS A 537 1.46 35.56 -0.78
CA LYS A 537 0.14 34.92 -0.98
C LYS A 537 0.08 34.01 -2.21
N SER A 538 -0.26 32.73 -2.01
CA SER A 538 -0.53 31.79 -3.11
C SER A 538 -1.98 31.90 -3.62
N PRO A 539 -2.23 31.83 -4.95
CA PRO A 539 -3.58 31.88 -5.49
C PRO A 539 -4.21 30.48 -5.53
N PHE A 540 -5.42 30.32 -4.97
CA PHE A 540 -6.14 29.05 -4.82
C PHE A 540 -6.05 28.08 -6.01
N PHE A 541 -6.20 28.55 -7.26
CA PHE A 541 -6.13 27.69 -8.45
C PHE A 541 -4.76 27.03 -8.63
N ARG A 542 -3.66 27.70 -8.27
CA ARG A 542 -2.30 27.14 -8.29
C ARG A 542 -2.18 26.00 -7.27
N ASP A 543 -2.66 26.23 -6.06
CA ASP A 543 -2.56 25.26 -4.94
C ASP A 543 -3.50 24.07 -5.14
N PHE A 544 -4.71 24.31 -5.66
CA PHE A 544 -5.66 23.28 -6.07
C PHE A 544 -5.07 22.37 -7.14
N ILE A 545 -4.48 22.92 -8.21
CA ILE A 545 -3.83 22.14 -9.27
C ILE A 545 -2.60 21.41 -8.70
N HIS A 546 -1.76 22.09 -7.91
CA HIS A 546 -0.55 21.51 -7.34
C HIS A 546 -0.85 20.30 -6.44
N LEU A 547 -1.81 20.45 -5.52
CA LEU A 547 -2.24 19.36 -4.64
C LEU A 547 -2.84 18.19 -5.45
N ASN A 548 -3.71 18.46 -6.43
CA ASN A 548 -4.30 17.39 -7.24
C ASN A 548 -3.27 16.63 -8.08
N VAL A 549 -2.24 17.30 -8.62
CA VAL A 549 -1.17 16.62 -9.36
C VAL A 549 -0.21 15.89 -8.42
N ALA A 550 0.12 16.45 -7.25
CA ALA A 550 0.87 15.74 -6.21
C ALA A 550 0.15 14.45 -5.78
N MET A 551 -1.17 14.52 -5.53
CA MET A 551 -2.03 13.35 -5.29
C MET A 551 -1.96 12.33 -6.43
N MET A 552 -1.94 12.76 -7.70
CA MET A 552 -1.81 11.85 -8.86
C MET A 552 -0.45 11.16 -8.87
N THR A 553 0.64 11.90 -8.69
CA THR A 553 2.01 11.37 -8.63
C THR A 553 2.15 10.36 -7.49
N SER A 554 1.75 10.71 -6.27
CA SER A 554 1.81 9.80 -5.11
C SER A 554 0.88 8.59 -5.26
N ASN A 555 -0.30 8.74 -5.86
CA ASN A 555 -1.19 7.63 -6.15
C ASN A 555 -0.58 6.64 -7.18
N ASN A 556 0.21 7.14 -8.14
CA ASN A 556 0.94 6.32 -9.11
C ASN A 556 2.20 5.69 -8.50
N ALA A 557 2.79 6.29 -7.46
CA ALA A 557 3.94 5.75 -6.73
C ALA A 557 3.58 4.57 -5.79
N LEU A 558 2.29 4.29 -5.55
CA LEU A 558 1.80 3.14 -4.75
C LEU A 558 1.86 1.80 -5.50
N VAL A 559 2.95 1.57 -6.23
CA VAL A 559 3.27 0.31 -6.92
C VAL A 559 3.55 -0.77 -5.87
N PRO A 560 3.02 -1.99 -6.00
CA PRO A 560 3.34 -3.08 -5.08
C PRO A 560 4.79 -3.53 -5.29
N ASP A 561 5.60 -3.36 -4.25
CA ASP A 561 6.94 -3.95 -4.14
C ASP A 561 6.82 -5.50 -4.19
N PRO A 562 7.42 -6.18 -5.20
CA PRO A 562 7.25 -7.61 -5.39
C PRO A 562 7.95 -8.45 -4.31
N ASP A 563 8.98 -7.90 -3.65
CA ASP A 563 9.75 -8.57 -2.62
C ASP A 563 9.11 -8.41 -1.23
N LYS A 564 8.14 -7.50 -1.10
CA LYS A 564 7.38 -7.24 0.13
C LYS A 564 6.07 -8.04 0.17
N GLN A 565 6.01 -9.08 1.02
CA GLN A 565 4.77 -9.82 1.25
C GLN A 565 3.73 -8.98 2.01
N ASP A 566 2.77 -8.41 1.28
CA ASP A 566 1.54 -7.82 1.82
C ASP A 566 0.44 -8.90 1.96
N ASP A 567 0.18 -9.34 3.19
CA ASP A 567 -0.86 -10.34 3.53
C ASP A 567 -2.29 -9.75 3.64
N LEU A 568 -2.45 -8.42 3.51
CA LEU A 568 -3.76 -7.75 3.46
C LEU A 568 -4.21 -7.47 2.03
N ALA A 569 -3.26 -7.23 1.11
CA ALA A 569 -3.51 -7.02 -0.30
C ALA A 569 -4.23 -8.20 -0.97
N SER A 570 -4.99 -7.88 -2.03
CA SER A 570 -5.85 -8.85 -2.73
C SER A 570 -5.95 -8.51 -4.21
N LYS A 571 -5.94 -9.52 -5.07
CA LYS A 571 -6.00 -9.34 -6.53
C LYS A 571 -7.47 -9.24 -6.99
N PRO A 572 -7.81 -8.39 -7.98
CA PRO A 572 -9.19 -8.13 -8.40
C PRO A 572 -10.05 -9.37 -8.62
N TRP A 573 -9.52 -10.39 -9.30
CA TRP A 573 -10.22 -11.65 -9.58
C TRP A 573 -10.68 -12.41 -8.34
N GLN A 574 -10.10 -12.14 -7.17
CA GLN A 574 -10.49 -12.79 -5.92
C GLN A 574 -11.79 -12.22 -5.34
N TRP A 575 -12.18 -10.99 -5.69
CA TRP A 575 -13.30 -10.30 -5.05
C TRP A 575 -14.68 -10.86 -5.46
N PRO A 576 -15.01 -11.03 -6.77
CA PRO A 576 -16.32 -11.56 -7.17
C PRO A 576 -16.56 -13.00 -6.71
N LEU A 577 -15.47 -13.76 -6.54
CA LEU A 577 -15.50 -15.17 -6.12
C LEU A 577 -15.47 -15.35 -4.59
N LEU A 578 -15.26 -14.28 -3.81
CA LEU A 578 -14.90 -14.34 -2.38
C LEU A 578 -13.72 -15.29 -2.10
N ASN A 579 -12.69 -15.27 -2.95
CA ASN A 579 -11.49 -16.10 -2.77
C ASN A 579 -10.49 -15.53 -1.73
N VAL A 580 -10.79 -14.38 -1.12
CA VAL A 580 -10.09 -13.84 0.05
C VAL A 580 -11.00 -12.87 0.81
N GLY A 581 -10.88 -12.83 2.13
CA GLY A 581 -11.42 -11.76 2.99
C GLY A 581 -10.31 -11.10 3.82
N LEU A 582 -10.53 -9.86 4.25
CA LEU A 582 -9.53 -9.02 4.93
C LEU A 582 -9.72 -9.01 6.45
N ARG A 583 -8.61 -9.03 7.22
CA ARG A 583 -8.63 -8.93 8.69
C ARG A 583 -8.58 -7.46 9.12
N MET A 584 -9.55 -7.01 9.91
CA MET A 584 -9.66 -5.58 10.26
C MET A 584 -9.01 -5.20 11.61
N CYS A 585 -8.48 -6.16 12.37
CA CYS A 585 -7.83 -5.90 13.66
C CYS A 585 -6.91 -7.07 14.03
N GLY A 586 -6.24 -7.00 15.19
CA GLY A 586 -5.52 -8.13 15.77
C GLY A 586 -6.45 -9.30 16.11
N TRP A 587 -5.97 -10.53 15.94
CA TRP A 587 -6.73 -11.76 16.22
C TRP A 587 -6.35 -12.40 17.57
N ASP A 588 -5.90 -11.61 18.56
CA ASP A 588 -5.70 -12.13 19.92
C ASP A 588 -7.03 -12.52 20.57
N ASP A 589 -7.04 -13.56 21.41
CA ASP A 589 -8.27 -14.10 22.00
C ASP A 589 -9.02 -13.10 22.90
N ASN A 590 -8.33 -12.07 23.45
CA ASN A 590 -8.93 -10.98 24.24
C ASN A 590 -9.53 -9.84 23.39
N ILE A 591 -9.21 -9.77 22.09
CA ILE A 591 -9.70 -8.72 21.17
C ILE A 591 -11.03 -9.15 20.54
N VAL A 592 -11.95 -8.21 20.30
CA VAL A 592 -13.17 -8.46 19.49
C VAL A 592 -12.82 -8.40 18.01
N LYS A 593 -12.99 -9.52 17.30
CA LYS A 593 -12.40 -9.70 15.97
C LYS A 593 -13.41 -9.42 14.86
N TYR A 594 -12.99 -8.64 13.86
CA TYR A 594 -13.78 -8.37 12.66
C TYR A 594 -13.12 -8.95 11.41
N TYR A 595 -13.95 -9.50 10.53
CA TYR A 595 -13.51 -10.07 9.27
C TYR A 595 -14.34 -9.48 8.13
N LEU A 596 -13.65 -8.95 7.14
CA LEU A 596 -14.24 -8.27 6.01
C LEU A 596 -14.42 -9.29 4.87
N LEU A 597 -15.56 -9.96 4.91
CA LEU A 597 -16.02 -10.96 3.95
C LEU A 597 -17.49 -10.69 3.60
N GLY A 598 -17.86 -10.89 2.35
CA GLY A 598 -19.22 -10.70 1.86
C GLY A 598 -20.17 -11.88 2.11
N ASN A 599 -21.47 -11.63 1.92
CA ASN A 599 -22.51 -12.65 1.93
C ASN A 599 -22.33 -13.57 0.70
N PRO A 600 -22.01 -14.88 0.86
CA PRO A 600 -21.62 -15.71 -0.27
C PRO A 600 -22.70 -15.89 -1.33
N PHE A 601 -23.97 -15.91 -0.93
CA PHE A 601 -25.07 -15.96 -1.89
C PHE A 601 -25.15 -14.67 -2.70
N VAL A 602 -25.08 -13.50 -2.05
CA VAL A 602 -25.15 -12.19 -2.73
C VAL A 602 -24.00 -12.05 -3.74
N TYR A 603 -22.76 -12.37 -3.35
CA TYR A 603 -21.59 -12.28 -4.23
C TYR A 603 -21.67 -13.26 -5.42
N TRP A 604 -21.93 -14.55 -5.16
CA TRP A 604 -21.90 -15.54 -6.24
C TRP A 604 -23.11 -15.41 -7.17
N ALA A 605 -24.32 -15.12 -6.65
CA ALA A 605 -25.51 -14.92 -7.47
C ALA A 605 -25.41 -13.64 -8.33
N SER A 606 -24.91 -12.54 -7.77
CA SER A 606 -24.70 -11.30 -8.53
C SER A 606 -23.54 -11.40 -9.54
N THR A 607 -22.47 -12.11 -9.20
CA THR A 607 -21.38 -12.38 -10.15
C THR A 607 -21.85 -13.29 -11.29
N ALA A 608 -22.62 -14.34 -10.99
CA ALA A 608 -23.21 -15.22 -11.99
C ALA A 608 -24.22 -14.48 -12.89
N SER A 609 -24.96 -13.50 -12.35
CA SER A 609 -25.92 -12.72 -13.15
C SER A 609 -25.26 -11.90 -14.24
N LEU A 610 -24.02 -11.44 -14.07
CA LEU A 610 -23.29 -10.71 -15.11
C LEU A 610 -23.04 -11.59 -16.34
N PHE A 611 -22.57 -12.83 -16.13
CA PHE A 611 -22.36 -13.80 -17.21
C PHE A 611 -23.68 -14.24 -17.85
N PHE A 612 -24.73 -14.45 -17.05
CA PHE A 612 -26.07 -14.74 -17.54
C PHE A 612 -26.65 -13.57 -18.37
N PHE A 613 -26.46 -12.34 -17.91
CA PHE A 613 -26.90 -11.13 -18.59
C PHE A 613 -26.21 -10.96 -19.96
N ILE A 614 -24.90 -11.21 -20.04
CA ILE A 614 -24.16 -11.22 -21.31
C ILE A 614 -24.74 -12.28 -22.27
N GLY A 615 -25.05 -13.48 -21.78
CA GLY A 615 -25.70 -14.53 -22.57
C GLY A 615 -27.11 -14.14 -23.04
N MET A 616 -27.90 -13.50 -22.17
CA MET A 616 -29.25 -13.01 -22.47
C MET A 616 -29.24 -11.85 -23.48
N PHE A 617 -28.32 -10.89 -23.34
CA PHE A 617 -28.11 -9.82 -24.32
C PHE A 617 -27.68 -10.39 -25.67
N ALA A 618 -26.73 -11.32 -25.70
CA ALA A 618 -26.29 -11.98 -26.93
C ALA A 618 -27.45 -12.76 -27.60
N TRP A 619 -28.28 -13.45 -26.81
CA TRP A 619 -29.48 -14.14 -27.31
C TRP A 619 -30.45 -13.17 -28.00
N TYR A 620 -30.83 -12.08 -27.34
CA TYR A 620 -31.73 -11.07 -27.95
C TYR A 620 -31.08 -10.37 -29.15
N ALA A 621 -29.80 -10.00 -29.09
CA ALA A 621 -29.09 -9.37 -30.20
C ALA A 621 -29.01 -10.28 -31.44
N ILE A 622 -28.76 -11.58 -31.26
CA ILE A 622 -28.73 -12.56 -32.37
C ILE A 622 -30.14 -12.77 -32.95
N ARG A 623 -31.19 -12.78 -32.12
CA ARG A 623 -32.59 -12.90 -32.57
C ARG A 623 -33.05 -11.67 -33.34
N TRP A 624 -32.78 -10.48 -32.81
CA TRP A 624 -33.04 -9.21 -33.49
C TRP A 624 -32.31 -9.11 -34.84
N GLN A 625 -31.02 -9.48 -34.88
CA GLN A 625 -30.24 -9.54 -36.13
C GLN A 625 -30.73 -10.63 -37.11
N ARG A 626 -31.52 -11.61 -36.65
CA ARG A 626 -32.22 -12.61 -37.48
C ARG A 626 -33.65 -12.20 -37.88
N GLY A 627 -34.12 -11.01 -37.48
CA GLY A 627 -35.46 -10.50 -37.83
C GLY A 627 -36.59 -10.97 -36.91
N PHE A 628 -36.28 -11.46 -35.70
CA PHE A 628 -37.29 -11.71 -34.67
C PHE A 628 -37.63 -10.40 -33.93
N ASP A 629 -38.88 -9.97 -34.01
CA ASP A 629 -39.40 -8.79 -33.31
C ASP A 629 -40.21 -9.21 -32.08
N GLU A 630 -39.50 -9.48 -30.97
CA GLU A 630 -40.06 -10.09 -29.75
C GLU A 630 -40.09 -9.15 -28.53
N LEU A 631 -39.53 -7.95 -28.66
CA LEU A 631 -39.39 -6.95 -27.60
C LEU A 631 -39.96 -5.63 -28.09
N THR A 632 -40.94 -5.07 -27.38
CA THR A 632 -41.46 -3.73 -27.69
C THR A 632 -40.41 -2.66 -27.35
N TRP A 633 -40.62 -1.43 -27.84
CA TRP A 633 -39.78 -0.29 -27.48
C TRP A 633 -39.70 -0.04 -25.96
N LYS A 634 -40.74 -0.41 -25.18
CA LYS A 634 -40.70 -0.34 -23.71
C LYS A 634 -39.84 -1.44 -23.10
N ASP A 635 -39.88 -2.64 -23.67
CA ASP A 635 -39.07 -3.77 -23.22
C ASP A 635 -37.58 -3.52 -23.52
N LEU A 636 -37.26 -2.94 -24.69
CA LEU A 636 -35.90 -2.54 -25.07
C LEU A 636 -35.34 -1.44 -24.16
N ASP A 637 -36.14 -0.39 -23.91
CA ASP A 637 -35.79 0.71 -22.99
C ASP A 637 -35.55 0.18 -21.56
N GLN A 638 -36.47 -0.64 -21.02
CA GLN A 638 -36.31 -1.29 -19.72
C GLN A 638 -35.06 -2.20 -19.66
N PHE A 639 -34.81 -3.01 -20.70
CA PHE A 639 -33.61 -3.85 -20.78
C PHE A 639 -32.32 -3.04 -20.77
N GLN A 640 -32.34 -1.89 -21.45
CA GLN A 640 -31.21 -0.99 -21.55
C GLN A 640 -30.93 -0.28 -20.21
N TYR A 641 -31.90 0.42 -19.63
CA TYR A 641 -31.65 1.25 -18.45
C TYR A 641 -31.63 0.48 -17.13
N ALA A 642 -32.43 -0.58 -16.98
CA ALA A 642 -32.40 -1.41 -15.78
C ALA A 642 -31.45 -2.63 -15.88
N GLY A 643 -31.02 -3.01 -17.08
CA GLY A 643 -30.09 -4.13 -17.31
C GLY A 643 -28.69 -3.71 -17.77
N ILE A 644 -28.58 -3.10 -18.96
CA ILE A 644 -27.29 -2.77 -19.58
C ILE A 644 -26.52 -1.72 -18.76
N TYR A 645 -27.17 -0.65 -18.30
CA TYR A 645 -26.49 0.40 -17.54
C TYR A 645 -25.91 -0.09 -16.21
N PRO A 646 -26.62 -0.89 -15.38
CA PRO A 646 -26.00 -1.58 -14.24
C PRO A 646 -24.83 -2.48 -14.63
N ALA A 647 -24.93 -3.28 -15.71
CA ALA A 647 -23.82 -4.12 -16.14
C ALA A 647 -22.57 -3.28 -16.54
N ILE A 648 -22.75 -2.18 -17.27
CA ILE A 648 -21.69 -1.20 -17.59
C ILE A 648 -21.14 -0.57 -16.30
N GLY A 649 -21.99 -0.23 -15.34
CA GLY A 649 -21.60 0.29 -14.02
C GLY A 649 -20.64 -0.66 -13.29
N TRP A 650 -20.92 -1.97 -13.30
CA TRP A 650 -20.00 -2.98 -12.76
C TRP A 650 -18.66 -2.97 -13.49
N PHE A 651 -18.65 -3.02 -14.82
CA PHE A 651 -17.42 -2.99 -15.61
C PHE A 651 -16.57 -1.75 -15.33
N LEU A 652 -17.19 -0.56 -15.28
CA LEU A 652 -16.48 0.71 -14.98
C LEU A 652 -15.89 0.74 -13.57
N HIS A 653 -16.54 0.14 -12.57
CA HIS A 653 -16.06 0.13 -11.18
C HIS A 653 -15.15 -1.07 -10.86
N TYR A 654 -14.95 -2.02 -11.79
CA TYR A 654 -14.13 -3.22 -11.58
C TYR A 654 -12.93 -3.34 -12.53
N LEU A 655 -13.14 -3.16 -13.84
CA LEU A 655 -12.11 -3.37 -14.87
C LEU A 655 -10.86 -2.46 -14.68
N PRO A 656 -10.96 -1.18 -14.26
CA PRO A 656 -9.78 -0.36 -14.01
C PRO A 656 -8.83 -0.95 -12.96
N PHE A 657 -9.32 -1.70 -11.97
CA PHE A 657 -8.47 -2.35 -10.97
C PHE A 657 -7.68 -3.54 -11.52
N ILE A 658 -8.07 -4.10 -12.66
CA ILE A 658 -7.27 -5.12 -13.38
C ILE A 658 -6.10 -4.46 -14.12
N ALA A 659 -6.25 -3.21 -14.58
CA ALA A 659 -5.23 -2.48 -15.33
C ALA A 659 -4.29 -1.63 -14.45
N MET A 660 -4.72 -1.21 -13.25
CA MET A 660 -3.90 -0.39 -12.35
C MET A 660 -2.82 -1.22 -11.62
N ALA A 661 -1.54 -0.94 -11.92
CA ALA A 661 -0.38 -1.53 -11.26
C ALA A 661 -0.12 -0.97 -9.85
N ARG A 662 -1.11 -1.06 -8.95
CA ARG A 662 -1.06 -0.54 -7.57
C ARG A 662 -1.44 -1.59 -6.52
N VAL A 663 -1.14 -1.32 -5.25
CA VAL A 663 -1.73 -2.07 -4.12
C VAL A 663 -3.26 -1.92 -4.13
N THR A 664 -3.98 -3.03 -4.00
CA THR A 664 -5.46 -3.09 -3.98
C THR A 664 -6.00 -4.06 -2.92
N TYR A 665 -7.20 -3.78 -2.42
CA TYR A 665 -7.85 -4.44 -1.28
C TYR A 665 -9.31 -4.74 -1.57
N VAL A 666 -9.90 -5.77 -0.93
CA VAL A 666 -11.28 -6.25 -1.17
C VAL A 666 -12.36 -5.16 -1.14
N HIS A 667 -12.17 -4.08 -0.37
CA HIS A 667 -13.13 -2.98 -0.27
C HIS A 667 -13.33 -2.21 -1.58
N HIS A 668 -12.35 -2.24 -2.50
CA HIS A 668 -12.45 -1.59 -3.82
C HIS A 668 -13.56 -2.20 -4.68
N TYR A 669 -13.98 -3.44 -4.40
CA TYR A 669 -15.08 -4.08 -5.12
C TYR A 669 -16.46 -3.54 -4.75
N TYR A 670 -16.63 -2.83 -3.63
CA TYR A 670 -17.96 -2.54 -3.08
C TYR A 670 -18.82 -1.61 -3.95
N PRO A 671 -18.29 -0.56 -4.61
CA PRO A 671 -19.06 0.18 -5.61
C PRO A 671 -19.52 -0.72 -6.78
N ALA A 672 -18.65 -1.64 -7.25
CA ALA A 672 -19.01 -2.59 -8.31
C ALA A 672 -20.07 -3.60 -7.86
N LEU A 673 -19.98 -4.16 -6.65
CA LEU A 673 -20.93 -5.11 -6.09
C LEU A 673 -22.38 -4.57 -6.12
N TYR A 674 -22.58 -3.27 -5.87
CA TYR A 674 -23.92 -2.66 -5.96
C TYR A 674 -24.52 -2.80 -7.37
N PHE A 675 -23.71 -2.51 -8.40
CA PHE A 675 -24.12 -2.70 -9.79
C PHE A 675 -24.39 -4.17 -10.14
N ALA A 676 -23.62 -5.11 -9.59
CA ALA A 676 -23.91 -6.55 -9.76
C ALA A 676 -25.23 -6.95 -9.09
N ILE A 677 -25.56 -6.42 -7.90
CA ILE A 677 -26.84 -6.67 -7.22
C ILE A 677 -28.00 -6.12 -8.06
N LEU A 678 -27.85 -4.93 -8.66
CA LEU A 678 -28.85 -4.37 -9.59
C LEU A 678 -29.02 -5.23 -10.85
N THR A 679 -27.92 -5.72 -11.46
CA THR A 679 -27.99 -6.63 -12.61
C THR A 679 -28.65 -7.97 -12.26
N PHE A 680 -28.44 -8.51 -11.05
CA PHE A 680 -29.15 -9.70 -10.57
C PHE A 680 -30.64 -9.43 -10.38
N GLY A 681 -30.99 -8.28 -9.78
CA GLY A 681 -32.37 -7.79 -9.68
C GLY A 681 -33.05 -7.79 -11.04
N PHE A 682 -32.43 -7.18 -12.06
CA PHE A 682 -32.93 -7.19 -13.43
C PHE A 682 -33.08 -8.60 -14.00
N CYS A 683 -32.08 -9.47 -13.87
CA CYS A 683 -32.13 -10.82 -14.43
C CYS A 683 -33.27 -11.66 -13.83
N ILE A 684 -33.46 -11.60 -12.52
CA ILE A 684 -34.57 -12.30 -11.85
C ILE A 684 -35.91 -11.66 -12.23
N ASP A 685 -36.01 -10.32 -12.30
CA ASP A 685 -37.25 -9.63 -12.68
C ASP A 685 -37.67 -9.96 -14.11
N TRP A 686 -36.72 -9.95 -15.04
CA TRP A 686 -36.94 -10.24 -16.45
C TRP A 686 -37.38 -11.69 -16.66
N CYS A 687 -36.64 -12.66 -16.11
CA CYS A 687 -36.92 -14.08 -16.31
C CYS A 687 -38.19 -14.55 -15.58
N THR A 688 -38.58 -13.92 -14.47
CA THR A 688 -39.77 -14.30 -13.69
C THR A 688 -41.02 -13.45 -14.03
N SER A 689 -40.92 -12.55 -15.01
CA SER A 689 -42.03 -11.70 -15.49
C SER A 689 -43.24 -12.49 -16.01
N ARG A 690 -43.00 -13.67 -16.59
CA ARG A 690 -44.00 -14.55 -17.21
C ARG A 690 -44.47 -15.71 -16.31
N LEU A 691 -44.04 -15.75 -15.04
CA LEU A 691 -44.47 -16.79 -14.10
C LEU A 691 -45.84 -16.47 -13.47
N PRO A 692 -46.66 -17.48 -13.12
CA PRO A 692 -47.86 -17.25 -12.33
C PRO A 692 -47.50 -16.72 -10.94
N LYS A 693 -48.31 -15.81 -10.39
CA LYS A 693 -47.99 -15.03 -9.18
C LYS A 693 -47.65 -15.88 -7.95
N THR A 694 -48.23 -17.08 -7.83
CA THR A 694 -47.91 -18.03 -6.76
C THR A 694 -46.48 -18.59 -6.87
N ALA A 695 -46.04 -18.96 -8.09
CA ALA A 695 -44.68 -19.42 -8.35
C ALA A 695 -43.66 -18.28 -8.26
N GLU A 696 -44.03 -17.07 -8.70
CA GLU A 696 -43.24 -15.85 -8.46
C GLU A 696 -42.99 -15.67 -6.95
N TRP A 697 -44.03 -15.48 -6.14
CA TRP A 697 -43.87 -15.24 -4.71
C TRP A 697 -43.18 -16.38 -3.97
N GLY A 698 -43.39 -17.64 -4.37
CA GLY A 698 -42.65 -18.79 -3.83
C GLY A 698 -41.14 -18.69 -4.07
N LEU A 699 -40.72 -18.34 -5.29
CA LEU A 699 -39.31 -18.14 -5.63
C LEU A 699 -38.71 -16.95 -4.88
N TYR A 700 -39.37 -15.79 -4.87
CA TYR A 700 -38.86 -14.61 -4.15
C TYR A 700 -38.78 -14.84 -2.64
N THR A 701 -39.74 -15.54 -2.04
CA THR A 701 -39.70 -15.90 -0.60
C THR A 701 -38.51 -16.80 -0.28
N ALA A 702 -38.20 -17.77 -1.15
CA ALA A 702 -36.99 -18.59 -1.01
C ALA A 702 -35.71 -17.75 -1.13
N LEU A 703 -35.64 -16.83 -2.09
CA LEU A 703 -34.50 -15.92 -2.27
C LEU A 703 -34.30 -14.99 -1.06
N TYR A 704 -35.37 -14.40 -0.52
CA TYR A 704 -35.31 -13.61 0.72
C TYR A 704 -34.77 -14.47 1.88
N GLY A 705 -35.30 -15.68 2.04
CA GLY A 705 -34.90 -16.63 3.07
C GLY A 705 -33.41 -16.97 3.01
N VAL A 706 -32.87 -17.24 1.82
CA VAL A 706 -31.44 -17.54 1.62
C VAL A 706 -30.56 -16.32 1.93
N VAL A 707 -30.93 -15.11 1.48
CA VAL A 707 -30.18 -13.87 1.77
C VAL A 707 -30.10 -13.62 3.28
N ILE A 708 -31.24 -13.69 3.97
CA ILE A 708 -31.35 -13.48 5.42
C ILE A 708 -30.60 -14.58 6.19
N PHE A 709 -30.74 -15.85 5.78
CA PHE A 709 -30.06 -16.99 6.41
C PHE A 709 -28.53 -16.87 6.31
N MET A 710 -28.00 -16.54 5.13
CA MET A 710 -26.55 -16.39 4.94
C MET A 710 -25.99 -15.23 5.74
N PHE A 711 -26.68 -14.08 5.79
CA PHE A 711 -26.28 -12.99 6.66
C PHE A 711 -26.31 -13.39 8.14
N TRP A 712 -27.37 -14.07 8.59
CA TRP A 712 -27.49 -14.53 9.97
C TRP A 712 -26.40 -15.54 10.32
N LEU A 713 -26.04 -16.45 9.41
CA LEU A 713 -24.93 -17.39 9.58
C LEU A 713 -23.60 -16.65 9.79
N PHE A 714 -23.27 -15.69 8.91
CA PHE A 714 -21.99 -14.97 8.96
C PHE A 714 -21.99 -13.70 9.84
N ARG A 715 -23.09 -13.41 10.55
CA ARG A 715 -23.29 -12.17 11.36
C ARG A 715 -22.16 -11.84 12.33
N ALA A 716 -21.44 -12.85 12.82
CA ALA A 716 -20.33 -12.67 13.77
C ALA A 716 -19.15 -11.90 13.15
N PHE A 717 -18.91 -12.04 11.84
CA PHE A 717 -17.87 -11.27 11.13
C PHE A 717 -18.15 -9.76 11.14
N CYS A 718 -19.44 -9.37 11.19
CA CYS A 718 -19.90 -7.98 11.15
C CYS A 718 -20.12 -7.39 12.55
N PHE A 719 -20.71 -8.16 13.47
CA PHE A 719 -21.05 -7.67 14.82
C PHE A 719 -19.91 -7.85 15.84
N GLY A 720 -18.89 -8.65 15.51
CA GLY A 720 -17.70 -8.88 16.32
C GLY A 720 -17.66 -10.31 16.87
N MET A 721 -16.58 -11.02 16.55
CA MET A 721 -16.26 -12.33 17.13
C MET A 721 -15.57 -12.13 18.47
N VAL A 722 -16.32 -12.31 19.56
CA VAL A 722 -15.83 -12.32 20.94
C VAL A 722 -15.22 -13.69 21.25
N GLY A 723 -14.22 -13.73 22.13
CA GLY A 723 -13.61 -14.98 22.59
C GLY A 723 -12.67 -15.63 21.56
N SER A 724 -12.41 -16.93 21.75
CA SER A 724 -11.30 -17.60 21.07
C SER A 724 -11.54 -17.85 19.59
N ASN A 725 -10.49 -17.64 18.78
CA ASN A 725 -10.43 -17.97 17.35
C ASN A 725 -10.94 -19.37 16.99
N GLN A 726 -10.86 -20.32 17.93
CA GLN A 726 -11.27 -21.70 17.72
C GLN A 726 -12.79 -21.91 17.79
N GLN A 727 -13.53 -21.07 18.51
CA GLN A 727 -15.00 -21.16 18.63
C GLN A 727 -15.66 -20.92 17.26
N TRP A 728 -15.09 -20.01 16.47
CA TRP A 728 -15.56 -19.59 15.16
C TRP A 728 -15.11 -20.52 14.00
N LYS A 729 -14.57 -21.71 14.30
CA LYS A 729 -14.22 -22.74 13.29
C LYS A 729 -15.42 -23.20 12.44
N HIS A 730 -16.63 -23.14 12.97
CA HIS A 730 -17.85 -23.53 12.26
C HIS A 730 -18.20 -22.58 11.11
N LEU A 731 -17.73 -21.32 11.13
CA LEU A 731 -17.87 -20.35 10.04
C LEU A 731 -16.85 -20.55 8.90
N ARG A 732 -16.22 -21.74 8.82
CA ARG A 732 -15.21 -22.10 7.82
C ARG A 732 -15.67 -23.27 6.91
N PRO A 733 -16.83 -23.19 6.22
CA PRO A 733 -17.30 -24.27 5.36
C PRO A 733 -16.38 -24.48 4.14
N PRO A 734 -16.33 -25.67 3.51
CA PRO A 734 -15.36 -25.99 2.46
C PRO A 734 -15.34 -25.03 1.25
N LEU A 735 -16.51 -24.48 0.88
CA LEU A 735 -16.64 -23.49 -0.19
C LEU A 735 -16.01 -22.12 0.15
N VAL A 736 -15.90 -21.78 1.44
CA VAL A 736 -15.26 -20.57 1.96
C VAL A 736 -13.84 -20.88 2.48
N GLU A 737 -13.41 -22.16 2.48
CA GLU A 737 -12.05 -22.56 2.83
C GLU A 737 -11.01 -21.94 1.88
N ALA A 738 -11.39 -21.59 0.64
CA ALA A 738 -10.55 -20.79 -0.25
C ALA A 738 -10.31 -19.37 0.30
N ALA A 739 -11.38 -18.65 0.65
CA ALA A 739 -11.35 -17.34 1.29
C ALA A 739 -10.52 -17.31 2.59
N LEU A 740 -10.61 -18.40 3.35
CA LEU A 740 -10.05 -18.56 4.69
C LEU A 740 -8.70 -19.27 4.70
N ARG A 741 -8.13 -19.67 3.55
CA ARG A 741 -6.76 -20.20 3.45
C ARG A 741 -5.70 -19.11 3.67
N SER A 742 -6.00 -17.84 3.39
CA SER A 742 -5.17 -16.72 3.88
C SER A 742 -5.12 -16.71 5.42
N CYS A 743 -6.24 -17.02 6.07
CA CYS A 743 -6.31 -17.15 7.53
C CYS A 743 -5.62 -18.40 8.10
N THR A 744 -5.10 -19.31 7.26
CA THR A 744 -4.40 -20.54 7.68
C THR A 744 -3.16 -20.89 6.84
N LYS A 745 -2.27 -19.90 6.59
CA LYS A 745 -0.81 -20.15 6.47
C LYS A 745 -0.20 -20.56 7.83
N SER A 746 -0.82 -21.54 8.50
CA SER A 746 -0.31 -22.23 9.67
C SER A 746 -0.94 -23.63 9.70
N GLN A 747 -0.08 -24.66 9.68
CA GLN A 747 -0.41 -26.08 9.79
C GLN A 747 -1.38 -26.69 8.74
N ARG A 748 -0.84 -27.07 7.58
CA ARG A 748 -1.16 -28.36 6.93
C ARG A 748 0.14 -29.02 6.43
N SER A 749 0.27 -30.33 6.60
CA SER A 749 1.47 -31.10 6.23
C SER A 749 1.49 -31.45 4.71
N PRO A 750 2.66 -31.77 4.12
CA PRO A 750 2.81 -31.96 2.67
C PRO A 750 2.30 -33.32 2.14
N ALA A 751 1.23 -33.88 2.70
CA ALA A 751 0.79 -35.26 2.46
C ALA A 751 -0.12 -35.48 1.23
N PHE A 752 -0.69 -34.44 0.62
CA PHE A 752 -1.76 -34.59 -0.40
C PHE A 752 -1.44 -34.04 -1.80
N ARG A 753 -0.16 -33.80 -2.15
CA ARG A 753 0.25 -33.33 -3.49
C ARG A 753 0.79 -34.42 -4.43
N ASN A 754 1.07 -35.62 -3.94
CA ASN A 754 1.69 -36.69 -4.75
C ASN A 754 0.70 -37.64 -5.43
N ALA A 755 -0.61 -37.54 -5.16
CA ALA A 755 -1.62 -38.47 -5.68
C ALA A 755 -2.12 -38.17 -7.12
N LEU A 756 -1.74 -37.03 -7.73
CA LEU A 756 -2.31 -36.57 -9.01
C LEU A 756 -1.26 -36.24 -10.10
N ARG A 757 -0.06 -36.83 -10.03
CA ARG A 757 1.04 -36.62 -11.00
C ARG A 757 1.51 -37.87 -11.76
N GLN A 758 0.70 -38.92 -11.80
CA GLN A 758 0.95 -40.11 -12.63
C GLN A 758 -0.28 -40.52 -13.46
N ARG A 759 -0.45 -39.88 -14.63
CA ARG A 759 -1.09 -40.42 -15.85
C ARG A 759 -0.90 -39.44 -17.01
N ILE A 760 -1.04 -39.95 -18.23
CA ILE A 760 -0.77 -39.30 -19.53
C ILE A 760 0.73 -39.21 -19.86
N ALA A 761 1.21 -40.22 -20.60
CA ALA A 761 2.43 -40.14 -21.40
C ALA A 761 2.06 -39.81 -22.86
N PRO A 762 2.91 -39.12 -23.64
CA PRO A 762 2.59 -38.71 -25.00
C PRO A 762 2.82 -39.85 -26.02
N SER A 763 1.84 -40.08 -26.90
CA SER A 763 2.00 -40.99 -28.05
C SER A 763 2.41 -40.21 -29.31
N GLN A 764 3.46 -40.70 -29.99
CA GLN A 764 3.91 -40.16 -31.28
C GLN A 764 2.88 -40.32 -32.40
N ARG A 765 2.90 -39.42 -33.41
CA ARG A 765 2.69 -39.78 -34.82
C ARG A 765 3.31 -38.75 -35.77
N ARG A 766 3.60 -39.19 -37.00
CA ARG A 766 4.41 -38.50 -38.02
C ARG A 766 3.60 -37.52 -38.88
N CYS A 767 4.31 -36.55 -39.47
CA CYS A 767 3.84 -35.78 -40.62
C CYS A 767 3.62 -36.67 -41.86
N VAL A 768 2.66 -36.28 -42.71
CA VAL A 768 2.55 -36.68 -44.13
C VAL A 768 2.16 -35.44 -44.93
N SER A 769 2.67 -35.32 -46.16
CA SER A 769 2.56 -34.13 -47.02
C SER A 769 1.57 -34.29 -48.17
N GLY A 770 0.96 -33.17 -48.58
CA GLY A 770 0.16 -33.03 -49.82
C GLY A 770 -1.25 -32.49 -49.55
N GLY A 771 -1.81 -31.54 -50.32
CA GLY A 771 -1.26 -30.77 -51.43
C GLY A 771 -2.13 -30.80 -52.69
N ARG A 772 -2.95 -29.76 -52.91
CA ARG A 772 -3.55 -29.39 -54.21
C ARG A 772 -4.20 -28.00 -54.16
N GLU A 773 -4.19 -27.32 -55.30
CA GLU A 773 -4.73 -25.96 -55.52
C GLU A 773 -6.14 -25.97 -56.16
N PRO A 774 -6.87 -24.83 -56.20
CA PRO A 774 -8.25 -24.74 -56.67
C PRO A 774 -8.43 -24.24 -58.12
N PRO A 775 -9.62 -24.42 -58.73
CA PRO A 775 -10.06 -23.70 -59.93
C PRO A 775 -10.94 -22.46 -59.62
N VAL A 776 -11.19 -21.59 -60.60
CA VAL A 776 -11.60 -20.19 -60.39
C VAL A 776 -12.76 -19.71 -61.29
N SER A 777 -13.88 -19.27 -60.67
CA SER A 777 -14.88 -18.30 -61.21
C SER A 777 -15.69 -18.73 -62.48
N PRO A 778 -16.55 -17.90 -63.11
CA PRO A 778 -17.11 -16.58 -62.74
C PRO A 778 -18.66 -16.44 -62.87
N GLY A 779 -19.23 -15.30 -62.45
CA GLY A 779 -20.65 -14.95 -62.66
C GLY A 779 -21.02 -13.49 -62.31
N LYS A 780 -22.04 -12.91 -62.97
CA LYS A 780 -22.43 -11.48 -62.94
C LYS A 780 -23.97 -11.34 -63.01
N HIS A 781 -24.64 -10.26 -62.59
CA HIS A 781 -24.18 -9.02 -61.92
C HIS A 781 -25.07 -8.75 -60.66
N GLN A 782 -25.53 -7.57 -60.16
CA GLN A 782 -25.59 -6.16 -60.60
C GLN A 782 -25.59 -5.19 -59.38
N LYS A 783 -26.48 -4.18 -59.32
CA LYS A 783 -26.73 -3.19 -58.24
C LYS A 783 -28.26 -2.88 -58.20
N ILE A 784 -28.87 -2.36 -57.12
CA ILE A 784 -28.90 -0.93 -56.72
C ILE A 784 -29.37 -0.76 -55.24
N THR A 785 -29.20 0.46 -54.69
CA THR A 785 -29.44 1.01 -53.31
C THR A 785 -30.81 0.71 -52.65
N VAL A 786 -31.02 0.82 -51.32
CA VAL A 786 -30.94 2.05 -50.45
C VAL A 786 -30.67 1.76 -48.94
N TRP A 787 -29.89 2.68 -48.32
CA TRP A 787 -29.67 3.06 -46.90
C TRP A 787 -30.00 2.13 -45.70
N ALA A 788 -28.99 1.97 -44.82
CA ALA A 788 -28.97 1.97 -43.33
C ALA A 788 -30.03 1.19 -42.51
N PRO A 789 -29.65 0.48 -41.39
CA PRO A 789 -28.62 0.92 -40.43
C PRO A 789 -27.59 -0.16 -39.98
N LYS A 790 -26.31 0.20 -39.87
CA LYS A 790 -25.25 -0.67 -39.30
C LYS A 790 -24.16 0.08 -38.51
N THR A 791 -24.57 0.82 -37.47
CA THR A 791 -23.65 1.59 -36.59
C THR A 791 -24.09 1.55 -35.11
N ARG A 792 -24.11 0.35 -34.51
CA ARG A 792 -24.33 0.17 -33.04
C ARG A 792 -23.34 -0.77 -32.32
N ILE A 793 -22.35 -1.37 -33.00
CA ILE A 793 -21.43 -2.37 -32.39
C ILE A 793 -19.93 -2.10 -32.68
N ALA A 794 -19.58 -1.42 -33.77
CA ALA A 794 -18.21 -1.42 -34.30
C ALA A 794 -17.14 -0.70 -33.44
N VAL A 795 -17.50 0.35 -32.68
CA VAL A 795 -16.51 1.24 -32.04
C VAL A 795 -15.86 0.60 -30.80
N GLY A 796 -16.63 -0.12 -29.97
CA GLY A 796 -16.10 -0.71 -28.73
C GLY A 796 -15.08 -1.83 -28.94
N ILE A 797 -15.30 -2.67 -29.97
CA ILE A 797 -14.46 -3.84 -30.24
C ILE A 797 -13.05 -3.42 -30.72
N VAL A 798 -12.96 -2.41 -31.59
CA VAL A 798 -11.67 -1.92 -32.12
C VAL A 798 -10.82 -1.28 -31.02
N PHE A 799 -11.43 -0.52 -30.10
CA PHE A 799 -10.70 0.13 -29.02
C PHE A 799 -10.14 -0.88 -28.00
N ILE A 800 -10.93 -1.90 -27.63
CA ILE A 800 -10.49 -2.97 -26.73
C ILE A 800 -9.40 -3.86 -27.38
N GLY A 801 -9.56 -4.20 -28.67
CA GLY A 801 -8.56 -4.98 -29.41
C GLY A 801 -7.21 -4.24 -29.54
N SER A 802 -7.25 -2.93 -29.78
CA SER A 802 -6.06 -2.06 -29.81
C SER A 802 -5.31 -2.07 -28.47
N LEU A 803 -6.04 -1.93 -27.35
CA LEU A 803 -5.45 -1.97 -26.01
C LEU A 803 -4.73 -3.29 -25.73
N ILE A 804 -5.39 -4.42 -26.03
CA ILE A 804 -4.84 -5.77 -25.78
C ILE A 804 -3.60 -6.03 -26.65
N TYR A 805 -3.59 -5.56 -27.91
CA TYR A 805 -2.41 -5.69 -28.78
C TYR A 805 -1.22 -4.89 -28.25
N SER A 806 -1.44 -3.62 -27.88
CA SER A 806 -0.40 -2.72 -27.34
C SER A 806 0.23 -3.27 -26.05
N MET A 807 -0.58 -3.85 -25.16
CA MET A 807 -0.13 -4.45 -23.90
C MET A 807 0.64 -5.78 -24.06
N ALA A 808 0.64 -6.40 -25.24
CA ALA A 808 1.21 -7.73 -25.46
C ALA A 808 2.65 -7.73 -26.05
N THR A 809 3.16 -6.57 -26.50
CA THR A 809 4.41 -6.49 -27.29
C THR A 809 5.54 -5.69 -26.65
N ALA A 810 5.32 -5.05 -25.50
CA ALA A 810 6.35 -4.28 -24.79
C ALA A 810 7.09 -5.16 -23.77
N ASP A 811 8.16 -5.85 -24.22
CA ASP A 811 9.40 -6.15 -23.46
C ASP A 811 10.23 -7.28 -24.11
N LYS A 812 10.91 -7.01 -25.24
CA LYS A 812 12.01 -7.85 -25.78
C LYS A 812 13.03 -7.06 -26.62
N HIS A 813 14.01 -6.44 -25.99
CA HIS A 813 15.36 -6.27 -26.57
C HIS A 813 16.41 -5.95 -25.50
N VAL A 814 17.28 -6.92 -25.20
CA VAL A 814 18.55 -6.72 -24.47
C VAL A 814 19.62 -7.52 -25.21
N PRO A 815 20.72 -6.91 -25.70
CA PRO A 815 21.83 -7.63 -26.32
C PRO A 815 22.79 -8.20 -25.26
N PRO A 816 23.54 -9.28 -25.57
CA PRO A 816 24.49 -9.89 -24.64
C PRO A 816 25.81 -9.09 -24.53
N PRO A 817 26.54 -9.19 -23.41
CA PRO A 817 27.84 -8.54 -23.23
C PRO A 817 28.97 -9.27 -23.97
N THR A 818 29.97 -8.52 -24.42
CA THR A 818 31.26 -9.03 -24.92
C THR A 818 32.38 -8.71 -23.94
N GLN A 819 33.29 -9.66 -23.74
CA GLN A 819 34.52 -9.47 -22.97
C GLN A 819 35.59 -8.81 -23.84
N ASP A 820 36.38 -7.89 -23.28
CA ASP A 820 37.82 -7.78 -23.59
C ASP A 820 38.58 -7.03 -22.48
N SER A 821 39.91 -6.88 -22.59
CA SER A 821 40.78 -6.91 -21.40
C SER A 821 41.95 -5.90 -21.28
N GLN A 822 42.38 -5.70 -20.02
CA GLN A 822 43.71 -5.25 -19.51
C GLN A 822 44.21 -3.79 -19.61
N LEU A 823 44.28 -3.16 -18.41
CA LEU A 823 45.46 -2.53 -17.76
C LEU A 823 45.95 -1.12 -18.22
N PRO A 824 46.70 -0.36 -17.36
CA PRO A 824 46.38 1.07 -17.15
C PRO A 824 47.57 2.06 -17.20
N LYS A 825 47.25 3.36 -17.11
CA LYS A 825 48.10 4.50 -16.65
C LYS A 825 47.20 5.50 -15.91
N SER A 826 47.31 5.69 -14.59
CA SER A 826 48.26 6.54 -13.86
C SER A 826 48.21 8.03 -14.28
N GLY A 827 47.80 8.98 -13.44
CA GLY A 827 47.26 8.87 -12.08
C GLY A 827 47.06 10.26 -11.43
N GLN A 828 46.25 10.33 -10.38
CA GLN A 828 46.04 11.54 -9.55
C GLN A 828 45.81 11.16 -8.08
N GLN A 829 45.74 12.16 -7.20
CA GLN A 829 45.95 11.99 -5.75
C GLN A 829 44.98 11.01 -5.08
N LEU A 830 45.51 10.17 -4.19
CA LEU A 830 44.72 9.20 -3.43
C LEU A 830 43.84 9.92 -2.41
N GLU A 831 42.56 9.56 -2.38
CA GLU A 831 41.78 9.64 -1.14
C GLU A 831 42.37 8.65 -0.13
N SER A 832 42.31 8.98 1.18
CA SER A 832 42.76 8.06 2.22
C SER A 832 41.96 6.75 2.11
N PRO A 833 42.58 5.58 1.85
CA PRO A 833 41.84 4.35 1.66
C PRO A 833 41.01 4.03 2.91
N SER A 834 39.82 3.46 2.73
CA SER A 834 38.96 3.00 3.84
C SER A 834 39.68 1.95 4.69
N ILE A 835 39.25 1.75 5.94
CA ILE A 835 39.79 0.62 6.74
C ILE A 835 39.65 -0.74 6.03
N ALA A 836 38.64 -0.92 5.18
CA ALA A 836 38.45 -2.12 4.37
C ALA A 836 39.56 -2.30 3.32
N GLU A 837 39.87 -1.24 2.57
CA GLU A 837 40.93 -1.26 1.55
C GLU A 837 42.31 -1.41 2.16
N ARG A 838 42.58 -0.75 3.30
CA ARG A 838 43.83 -0.94 4.07
C ARG A 838 43.98 -2.37 4.56
N ASP A 839 42.92 -2.95 5.10
CA ASP A 839 42.90 -4.34 5.57
C ASP A 839 43.13 -5.32 4.41
N VAL A 840 42.60 -5.04 3.21
CA VAL A 840 42.85 -5.83 1.98
C VAL A 840 44.29 -5.67 1.48
N LEU A 841 44.83 -4.45 1.47
CA LEU A 841 46.22 -4.19 1.07
C LEU A 841 47.20 -4.87 2.05
N ALA A 842 47.02 -4.70 3.36
CA ALA A 842 47.86 -5.32 4.38
C ALA A 842 47.88 -6.86 4.27
N LYS A 843 46.71 -7.49 4.07
CA LYS A 843 46.60 -8.94 3.79
C LYS A 843 47.39 -9.35 2.53
N ARG A 844 47.36 -8.53 1.48
CA ARG A 844 47.99 -8.81 0.18
C ARG A 844 49.51 -8.63 0.20
N GLU A 845 50.00 -7.62 0.90
CA GLU A 845 51.42 -7.25 0.92
C GLU A 845 52.21 -7.97 2.03
N SER A 846 51.59 -8.20 3.19
CA SER A 846 52.27 -8.71 4.39
C SER A 846 51.64 -9.97 5.01
N GLY A 847 50.47 -10.39 4.53
CA GLY A 847 49.67 -11.44 5.17
C GLY A 847 49.01 -10.95 6.46
N VAL A 848 48.72 -11.88 7.37
CA VAL A 848 48.29 -11.56 8.74
C VAL A 848 49.36 -12.10 9.70
N THR A 849 49.84 -11.23 10.59
CA THR A 849 50.91 -11.49 11.56
C THR A 849 50.44 -11.09 12.97
N GLN A 850 51.24 -11.34 14.00
CA GLN A 850 50.91 -10.87 15.35
C GLN A 850 50.92 -9.33 15.48
N ASN A 851 51.60 -8.62 14.57
CA ASN A 851 51.66 -7.15 14.55
C ASN A 851 50.58 -6.54 13.64
N SER A 852 49.72 -7.35 13.02
CA SER A 852 48.59 -6.88 12.20
C SER A 852 47.45 -6.36 13.10
N PRO A 853 46.61 -5.41 12.63
CA PRO A 853 45.47 -4.90 13.40
C PRO A 853 44.56 -6.01 13.94
N MET A 854 43.95 -5.79 15.10
CA MET A 854 43.10 -6.77 15.77
C MET A 854 41.96 -7.29 14.87
N ARG A 855 41.40 -6.40 14.02
CA ARG A 855 40.46 -6.75 12.94
C ARG A 855 40.91 -7.96 12.11
N LEU A 856 42.17 -7.97 11.67
CA LEU A 856 42.74 -9.01 10.81
C LEU A 856 43.01 -10.30 11.57
N ARG A 857 43.55 -10.19 12.80
CA ARG A 857 43.87 -11.34 13.66
C ARG A 857 42.60 -12.04 14.13
N MET A 858 41.55 -11.29 14.47
CA MET A 858 40.23 -11.83 14.78
C MET A 858 39.59 -12.50 13.55
N GLU A 859 39.59 -11.88 12.37
CA GLU A 859 39.08 -12.49 11.13
C GLU A 859 39.76 -13.83 10.83
N GLN A 860 41.09 -13.88 10.90
CA GLN A 860 41.86 -15.10 10.66
C GLN A 860 41.50 -16.18 11.70
N PHE A 861 41.41 -15.81 12.98
CA PHE A 861 41.09 -16.73 14.07
C PHE A 861 39.69 -17.33 13.91
N ILE A 862 38.66 -16.52 13.63
CA ILE A 862 37.30 -17.05 13.43
C ILE A 862 37.22 -17.94 12.19
N LYS A 863 37.89 -17.58 11.07
CA LYS A 863 37.95 -18.42 9.85
C LYS A 863 38.61 -19.78 10.13
N GLN A 864 39.70 -19.79 10.89
CA GLN A 864 40.34 -21.04 11.33
C GLN A 864 39.40 -21.88 12.20
N LYS A 865 38.73 -21.27 13.19
CA LYS A 865 37.84 -21.97 14.12
C LYS A 865 36.56 -22.50 13.45
N GLN A 866 35.98 -21.79 12.48
CA GLN A 866 34.87 -22.31 11.68
C GLN A 866 35.28 -23.59 10.93
N GLN A 867 36.46 -23.60 10.28
CA GLN A 867 36.92 -24.79 9.56
C GLN A 867 37.20 -25.97 10.51
N GLU A 868 37.77 -25.71 11.68
CA GLU A 868 38.02 -26.71 12.72
C GLU A 868 36.70 -27.31 13.26
N ILE A 869 35.74 -26.45 13.62
CA ILE A 869 34.42 -26.84 14.11
C ILE A 869 33.63 -27.61 13.04
N VAL A 870 33.60 -27.12 11.79
CA VAL A 870 32.92 -27.81 10.68
C VAL A 870 33.50 -29.20 10.47
N ARG A 871 34.82 -29.36 10.34
CA ARG A 871 35.46 -30.69 10.17
C ARG A 871 35.14 -31.65 11.32
N ALA A 872 35.12 -31.15 12.56
CA ALA A 872 34.77 -31.97 13.72
C ALA A 872 33.31 -32.41 13.70
N LEU A 873 32.38 -31.53 13.31
CA LEU A 873 30.96 -31.85 13.19
C LEU A 873 30.66 -32.78 11.99
N GLU A 874 31.36 -32.62 10.87
CA GLU A 874 31.31 -33.53 9.71
C GLU A 874 31.78 -34.94 10.08
N ALA A 875 32.84 -35.06 10.91
CA ALA A 875 33.34 -36.35 11.38
C ALA A 875 32.36 -37.08 12.30
N VAL A 876 31.55 -36.34 13.07
CA VAL A 876 30.54 -36.89 13.99
C VAL A 876 29.23 -37.24 13.28
N ASP A 877 28.80 -36.43 12.30
CA ASP A 877 27.56 -36.70 11.54
C ASP A 877 27.76 -37.68 10.37
N GLY A 878 28.88 -37.59 9.66
CA GLY A 878 29.13 -38.30 8.40
C GLY A 878 28.58 -37.61 7.15
N HIS A 879 27.77 -36.54 7.30
CA HIS A 879 27.40 -35.65 6.20
C HIS A 879 28.31 -34.40 6.17
N LYS A 880 28.41 -33.79 4.98
CA LYS A 880 29.14 -32.54 4.77
C LYS A 880 28.25 -31.31 4.93
N PHE A 881 28.85 -30.19 5.32
CA PHE A 881 28.18 -28.89 5.30
C PHE A 881 28.12 -28.36 3.86
N HIS A 882 26.99 -27.74 3.51
CA HIS A 882 26.93 -26.81 2.39
C HIS A 882 27.62 -25.52 2.82
N ILE A 883 28.73 -25.19 2.14
CA ILE A 883 29.48 -23.95 2.35
C ILE A 883 29.04 -22.96 1.29
N ASP A 884 28.69 -21.74 1.73
CA ASP A 884 28.21 -20.67 0.88
C ASP A 884 28.87 -19.35 1.29
N GLU A 885 29.76 -18.85 0.43
CA GLU A 885 30.54 -17.63 0.63
C GLU A 885 29.87 -16.45 -0.07
N TRP A 886 29.73 -15.32 0.62
CA TRP A 886 28.99 -14.17 0.12
C TRP A 886 29.68 -12.86 0.51
N GLU A 887 29.61 -11.86 -0.36
CA GLU A 887 30.25 -10.55 -0.21
C GLU A 887 29.23 -9.42 0.00
N ARG A 888 29.69 -8.22 0.34
CA ARG A 888 28.87 -7.00 0.44
C ARG A 888 29.40 -5.89 -0.46
N PRO A 889 28.52 -5.14 -1.16
CA PRO A 889 28.93 -3.99 -2.00
C PRO A 889 29.73 -2.92 -1.25
N ASN A 890 29.51 -2.78 0.06
CA ASN A 890 30.15 -1.78 0.92
C ASN A 890 31.40 -2.33 1.64
N GLY A 891 31.97 -3.45 1.16
CA GLY A 891 33.11 -4.12 1.77
C GLY A 891 32.75 -5.21 2.79
N GLY A 892 33.58 -6.25 2.83
CA GLY A 892 33.37 -7.43 3.66
C GLY A 892 32.39 -8.44 3.06
N GLY A 893 31.86 -9.34 3.90
CA GLY A 893 31.09 -10.51 3.50
C GLY A 893 30.89 -11.50 4.65
N GLY A 894 30.81 -12.79 4.32
CA GLY A 894 30.70 -13.87 5.28
C GLY A 894 30.78 -15.25 4.64
N ILE A 895 30.89 -16.27 5.49
CA ILE A 895 30.91 -17.68 5.10
C ILE A 895 29.82 -18.36 5.90
N SER A 896 28.77 -18.83 5.25
CA SER A 896 27.68 -19.57 5.88
C SER A 896 27.82 -21.06 5.61
N CYS A 897 28.26 -21.82 6.61
CA CYS A 897 28.30 -23.28 6.56
C CYS A 897 27.03 -23.84 7.18
N VAL A 898 26.19 -24.56 6.41
CA VAL A 898 24.94 -25.16 6.90
C VAL A 898 24.86 -26.65 6.54
N LEU A 899 24.55 -27.49 7.53
CA LEU A 899 24.21 -28.90 7.37
C LEU A 899 22.74 -29.09 7.80
N GLN A 900 21.96 -29.83 7.03
CA GLN A 900 20.55 -30.11 7.32
C GLN A 900 20.23 -31.59 7.04
N ASP A 901 19.27 -32.15 7.78
CA ASP A 901 18.76 -33.53 7.63
C ASP A 901 19.82 -34.64 7.83
N GLY A 902 20.94 -34.32 8.49
CA GLY A 902 22.05 -35.23 8.80
C GLY A 902 21.68 -36.37 9.76
N ASN A 903 22.66 -37.20 10.09
CA ASN A 903 22.49 -38.37 10.97
C ASN A 903 22.32 -37.94 12.43
N VAL A 904 23.19 -37.05 12.89
CA VAL A 904 23.31 -36.59 14.28
C VAL A 904 22.66 -35.22 14.45
N PHE A 905 22.86 -34.30 13.50
CA PHE A 905 22.27 -32.96 13.50
C PHE A 905 21.19 -32.84 12.42
N GLU A 906 19.95 -32.52 12.82
CA GLU A 906 18.88 -32.28 11.84
C GLU A 906 18.98 -30.89 11.22
N LYS A 907 19.62 -29.94 11.92
CA LYS A 907 20.13 -28.69 11.36
C LYS A 907 21.29 -28.20 12.21
N ALA A 908 22.39 -27.85 11.56
CA ALA A 908 23.57 -27.25 12.16
C ALA A 908 24.03 -26.12 11.25
N GLY A 909 24.38 -24.97 11.82
CA GLY A 909 25.01 -23.90 11.07
C GLY A 909 26.13 -23.26 11.85
N VAL A 910 27.22 -22.94 11.16
CA VAL A 910 28.44 -22.33 11.69
C VAL A 910 28.78 -21.18 10.75
N ASN A 911 28.34 -19.98 11.09
CA ASN A 911 28.41 -18.81 10.22
C ASN A 911 29.50 -17.84 10.68
N ILE A 912 30.21 -17.26 9.72
CA ILE A 912 31.08 -16.09 9.91
C ILE A 912 30.46 -14.90 9.18
N SER A 913 30.53 -13.73 9.82
CA SER A 913 30.36 -12.44 9.17
C SER A 913 31.61 -11.58 9.41
N VAL A 914 31.99 -10.80 8.41
CA VAL A 914 33.06 -9.79 8.47
C VAL A 914 32.52 -8.56 7.74
N VAL A 915 32.07 -7.55 8.48
CA VAL A 915 31.31 -6.42 7.93
C VAL A 915 32.09 -5.12 8.16
N TYR A 916 32.26 -4.37 7.09
CA TYR A 916 32.71 -2.98 7.13
C TYR A 916 31.52 -2.05 6.85
N GLY A 917 31.65 -0.78 7.23
CA GLY A 917 30.66 0.26 6.92
C GLY A 917 30.89 1.54 7.71
N THR A 918 29.90 2.42 7.72
CA THR A 918 29.93 3.67 8.52
C THR A 918 28.76 3.74 9.50
N LEU A 919 29.03 4.25 10.71
CA LEU A 919 28.03 4.56 11.71
C LEU A 919 27.63 6.04 11.57
N PRO A 920 26.36 6.37 11.30
CA PRO A 920 25.89 7.77 11.34
C PRO A 920 25.78 8.26 12.78
N ARG A 921 25.86 9.59 13.00
CA ARG A 921 25.77 10.23 14.33
C ARG A 921 24.64 9.71 15.22
N ALA A 922 23.45 9.43 14.67
CA ALA A 922 22.30 8.89 15.41
C ALA A 922 22.49 7.43 15.94
N ALA A 923 23.42 6.66 15.37
CA ALA A 923 23.86 5.37 15.90
C ALA A 923 24.98 5.57 16.93
N ILE A 924 25.94 6.45 16.65
CA ILE A 924 27.03 6.82 17.58
C ILE A 924 26.45 7.29 18.92
N SER A 925 25.48 8.22 18.91
CA SER A 925 24.81 8.72 20.12
C SER A 925 24.07 7.64 20.94
N LYS A 926 23.70 6.51 20.32
CA LYS A 926 23.10 5.36 21.03
C LYS A 926 24.16 4.43 21.61
N MET A 927 25.25 4.19 20.88
CA MET A 927 26.37 3.37 21.36
C MET A 927 27.12 4.06 22.51
N ARG A 928 27.24 5.39 22.46
CA ARG A 928 27.88 6.25 23.48
C ARG A 928 27.27 6.16 24.89
N VAL A 929 26.07 5.57 25.03
CA VAL A 929 25.47 5.27 26.34
C VAL A 929 26.33 4.29 27.14
N ASN A 930 26.94 3.32 26.46
CA ASN A 930 27.89 2.36 27.04
C ASN A 930 29.33 2.79 26.71
N HIS A 931 29.59 3.09 25.44
CA HIS A 931 30.94 3.33 24.88
C HIS A 931 31.34 4.81 24.92
N LYS A 932 31.77 5.28 26.10
CA LYS A 932 32.03 6.71 26.36
C LYS A 932 33.19 7.32 25.56
N ALA A 933 34.11 6.50 25.04
CA ALA A 933 35.21 6.94 24.18
C ALA A 933 34.73 7.50 22.83
N LEU A 934 33.51 7.17 22.40
CA LEU A 934 32.93 7.69 21.16
C LEU A 934 32.70 9.21 21.24
N ASP A 935 33.34 9.93 20.33
CA ASP A 935 33.20 11.37 20.15
C ASP A 935 31.76 11.73 19.70
N PRO A 936 31.06 12.65 20.41
CA PRO A 936 29.69 13.04 20.06
C PRO A 936 29.59 14.00 18.86
N ASP A 937 30.70 14.63 18.46
CA ASP A 937 30.74 15.70 17.46
C ASP A 937 31.22 15.24 16.08
N VAL A 938 31.69 14.00 15.97
CA VAL A 938 31.91 13.31 14.70
C VAL A 938 30.59 12.93 14.02
N GLU A 939 30.42 13.31 12.74
CA GLU A 939 29.20 13.04 11.97
C GLU A 939 29.03 11.57 11.57
N SER A 940 30.15 10.90 11.26
CA SER A 940 30.19 9.47 11.00
C SER A 940 31.58 8.87 11.28
N LEU A 941 31.60 7.68 11.87
CA LEU A 941 32.82 6.87 12.07
C LEU A 941 32.81 5.67 11.10
N GLU A 942 33.97 5.26 10.61
CA GLU A 942 34.09 3.92 9.99
C GLU A 942 33.94 2.86 11.09
N PHE A 943 33.39 1.69 10.75
CA PHE A 943 33.33 0.56 11.68
C PHE A 943 33.65 -0.78 11.01
N PHE A 944 34.15 -1.68 11.84
CA PHE A 944 34.37 -3.08 11.55
C PHE A 944 33.60 -3.93 12.57
N ALA A 945 32.91 -4.95 12.10
CA ALA A 945 32.26 -5.95 12.93
C ALA A 945 32.55 -7.34 12.37
N SER A 946 33.26 -8.18 13.13
CA SER A 946 33.49 -9.58 12.76
C SER A 946 33.01 -10.53 13.85
N GLY A 947 32.61 -11.74 13.48
CA GLY A 947 32.29 -12.76 14.46
C GLY A 947 31.90 -14.11 13.88
N LEU A 948 32.08 -15.14 14.69
CA LEU A 948 31.58 -16.49 14.48
C LEU A 948 30.30 -16.67 15.29
N SER A 949 29.23 -17.13 14.65
CA SER A 949 28.00 -17.53 15.32
C SER A 949 27.54 -18.89 14.83
N LEU A 950 27.27 -19.81 15.75
CA LEU A 950 26.79 -21.16 15.45
C LEU A 950 25.55 -21.51 16.26
N VAL A 951 24.70 -22.35 15.67
CA VAL A 951 23.60 -23.03 16.35
C VAL A 951 23.54 -24.47 15.83
N LEU A 952 23.55 -25.44 16.76
CA LEU A 952 23.50 -26.87 16.43
C LEU A 952 22.27 -27.50 17.07
N HIS A 953 21.44 -28.16 16.27
CA HIS A 953 20.24 -28.87 16.73
C HIS A 953 20.37 -30.38 16.47
N PRO A 954 20.78 -31.16 17.48
CA PRO A 954 20.79 -32.61 17.38
C PRO A 954 19.41 -33.22 17.10
N LYS A 955 19.40 -34.28 16.30
CA LYS A 955 18.24 -35.08 15.90
C LYS A 955 17.71 -35.90 17.08
N ASN A 956 18.58 -36.34 17.99
CA ASN A 956 18.24 -37.11 19.18
C ASN A 956 17.75 -36.20 20.34
N PRO A 957 16.61 -36.48 20.99
CA PRO A 957 16.12 -35.74 22.18
C PRO A 957 17.06 -35.71 23.38
N MET A 958 17.95 -36.71 23.51
CA MET A 958 18.93 -36.76 24.61
C MET A 958 20.14 -35.85 24.35
N ALA A 959 20.38 -35.46 23.10
CA ALA A 959 21.50 -34.61 22.72
C ALA A 959 21.08 -33.11 22.74
N PRO A 960 21.79 -32.24 23.49
CA PRO A 960 21.39 -30.85 23.68
C PRO A 960 21.63 -29.98 22.44
N THR A 961 20.73 -29.02 22.19
CA THR A 961 21.03 -27.88 21.32
C THR A 961 22.11 -27.03 21.97
N VAL A 962 23.01 -26.44 21.19
CA VAL A 962 23.98 -25.45 21.67
C VAL A 962 23.98 -24.24 20.75
N HIS A 963 24.24 -23.08 21.34
CA HIS A 963 24.51 -21.84 20.63
C HIS A 963 25.85 -21.26 21.10
N LEU A 964 26.55 -20.60 20.19
CA LEU A 964 27.76 -19.85 20.48
C LEU A 964 27.81 -18.62 19.58
N ASN A 965 28.31 -17.51 20.13
CA ASN A 965 28.68 -16.32 19.40
C ASN A 965 30.00 -15.78 19.99
N TYR A 966 30.99 -15.45 19.16
CA TYR A 966 32.14 -14.64 19.56
C TYR A 966 32.38 -13.59 18.47
N ARG A 967 32.35 -12.32 18.87
CA ARG A 967 32.42 -11.15 18.00
C ARG A 967 33.38 -10.09 18.53
N TYR A 968 33.90 -9.30 17.61
CA TYR A 968 34.71 -8.12 17.86
C TYR A 968 34.12 -6.96 17.04
N PHE A 969 33.97 -5.81 17.68
CA PHE A 969 33.53 -4.57 17.06
C PHE A 969 34.60 -3.50 17.26
N GLU A 970 34.84 -2.68 16.25
CA GLU A 970 35.81 -1.60 16.26
C GLU A 970 35.27 -0.41 15.46
N THR A 971 35.37 0.80 16.01
CA THR A 971 35.23 2.05 15.26
C THR A 971 36.61 2.60 14.90
N ALA A 972 36.71 3.27 13.76
CA ALA A 972 37.93 3.92 13.31
C ALA A 972 37.68 5.38 12.90
N ASN A 973 38.70 6.20 13.13
CA ASN A 973 38.79 7.56 12.63
C ASN A 973 39.12 7.56 11.13
N SER A 974 38.96 8.69 10.44
CA SER A 974 39.23 8.82 8.99
C SER A 974 40.72 8.64 8.62
N ASP A 975 41.64 8.80 9.57
CA ASP A 975 43.05 8.44 9.42
C ASP A 975 43.32 6.94 9.58
N GLY A 976 42.28 6.12 9.81
CA GLY A 976 42.34 4.67 10.00
C GLY A 976 42.80 4.20 11.39
N THR A 977 43.02 5.12 12.34
CA THR A 977 43.30 4.77 13.74
C THR A 977 42.05 4.27 14.44
N THR A 978 42.21 3.27 15.32
CA THR A 978 41.12 2.75 16.15
C THR A 978 40.64 3.83 17.13
N ASN A 979 39.33 4.02 17.21
CA ASN A 979 38.67 5.03 18.05
C ASN A 979 38.11 4.39 19.34
N ALA A 980 37.27 3.37 19.21
CA ALA A 980 36.78 2.53 20.30
C ALA A 980 36.61 1.09 19.81
N TRP A 981 36.69 0.11 20.72
CA TRP A 981 36.62 -1.31 20.37
C TRP A 981 36.04 -2.11 21.54
N TRP A 982 35.37 -3.22 21.24
CA TRP A 982 34.92 -4.16 22.27
C TRP A 982 34.75 -5.58 21.75
N PHE A 983 34.93 -6.54 22.65
CA PHE A 983 34.57 -7.94 22.45
C PHE A 983 33.18 -8.23 23.03
N GLY A 984 32.47 -9.15 22.40
CA GLY A 984 31.21 -9.68 22.90
C GLY A 984 31.09 -11.15 22.55
N GLY A 985 30.33 -11.92 23.33
CA GLY A 985 30.20 -13.34 23.04
C GLY A 985 29.53 -14.17 24.12
N GLY A 986 29.65 -15.48 23.97
CA GLY A 986 29.04 -16.45 24.85
C GLY A 986 28.86 -17.81 24.19
N THR A 987 28.55 -18.79 25.02
CA THR A 987 28.21 -20.16 24.62
C THR A 987 27.18 -20.68 25.61
N ASP A 988 26.02 -21.15 25.16
CA ASP A 988 24.91 -21.63 26.02
C ASP A 988 24.33 -22.98 25.56
N LEU A 989 23.93 -23.80 26.55
CA LEU A 989 23.45 -25.16 26.33
C LEU A 989 21.94 -25.27 26.55
N THR A 990 21.21 -25.74 25.55
CA THR A 990 19.76 -25.98 25.58
C THR A 990 19.45 -27.49 25.48
N PRO A 991 19.49 -28.23 26.60
CA PRO A 991 19.03 -29.62 26.66
C PRO A 991 17.51 -29.71 26.51
N SER A 992 17.04 -30.84 25.97
CA SER A 992 15.62 -31.23 26.07
C SER A 992 15.35 -32.18 27.24
N TYR A 993 16.35 -32.94 27.68
CA TYR A 993 16.32 -33.67 28.94
C TYR A 993 17.58 -33.33 29.74
N LEU A 994 17.41 -33.04 31.03
CA LEU A 994 18.53 -32.73 31.91
C LEU A 994 19.31 -34.01 32.24
N PHE A 995 20.61 -33.99 31.90
CA PHE A 995 21.64 -34.86 32.46
C PHE A 995 22.61 -33.97 33.21
N ASP A 996 22.80 -34.22 34.51
CA ASP A 996 23.61 -33.35 35.34
C ASP A 996 25.09 -33.41 34.95
N GLU A 997 25.58 -34.59 34.55
CA GLU A 997 26.96 -34.75 34.08
C GLU A 997 27.26 -33.98 32.78
N ASP A 998 26.25 -33.67 31.96
CA ASP A 998 26.43 -32.88 30.73
C ASP A 998 26.47 -31.39 31.03
N ALA A 999 25.57 -30.91 31.89
CA ALA A 999 25.56 -29.52 32.33
C ALA A 999 26.84 -29.18 33.13
N ILE A 1000 27.24 -30.05 34.05
CA ILE A 1000 28.48 -29.94 34.82
C ILE A 1000 29.71 -29.98 33.89
N HIS A 1001 29.76 -30.88 32.91
CA HIS A 1001 30.88 -30.94 31.96
C HIS A 1001 31.02 -29.66 31.12
N PHE A 1002 29.90 -29.19 30.57
CA PHE A 1002 29.85 -27.97 29.75
C PHE A 1002 30.29 -26.74 30.55
N HIS A 1003 29.65 -26.51 31.70
CA HIS A 1003 29.96 -25.37 32.57
C HIS A 1003 31.35 -25.45 33.18
N ARG A 1004 31.86 -26.63 33.54
CA ARG A 1004 33.25 -26.78 34.03
C ARG A 1004 34.27 -26.38 32.97
N THR A 1005 34.13 -26.90 31.75
CA THR A 1005 35.06 -26.62 30.65
C THR A 1005 35.11 -25.12 30.33
N ILE A 1006 33.95 -24.45 30.40
CA ILE A 1006 33.83 -23.01 30.23
C ILE A 1006 34.37 -22.24 31.44
N LYS A 1007 34.16 -22.72 32.67
CA LYS A 1007 34.72 -22.13 33.88
C LYS A 1007 36.24 -22.18 33.89
N GLU A 1008 36.85 -23.31 33.50
CA GLU A 1008 38.30 -23.46 33.37
C GLU A 1008 38.87 -22.48 32.33
N ALA A 1009 38.17 -22.27 31.21
CA ALA A 1009 38.51 -21.26 30.21
C ALA A 1009 38.42 -19.82 30.73
N CYS A 1010 37.43 -19.50 31.58
CA CYS A 1010 37.32 -18.19 32.24
C CYS A 1010 38.37 -17.99 33.34
N ASP A 1011 38.52 -18.95 34.26
CA ASP A 1011 39.41 -18.90 35.43
C ASP A 1011 40.89 -18.68 35.06
N SER A 1012 41.28 -19.08 33.84
CA SER A 1012 42.63 -18.83 33.30
C SER A 1012 42.93 -17.37 32.96
N HIS A 1013 41.89 -16.52 32.86
CA HIS A 1013 41.99 -15.07 32.57
C HIS A 1013 41.45 -14.21 33.71
N ASP A 1014 40.33 -14.61 34.33
CA ASP A 1014 39.82 -14.04 35.57
C ASP A 1014 38.85 -14.99 36.28
N LYS A 1015 39.07 -15.20 37.58
CA LYS A 1015 38.20 -16.06 38.41
C LYS A 1015 36.80 -15.49 38.63
N ASN A 1016 36.60 -14.19 38.36
CA ASN A 1016 35.30 -13.53 38.45
C ASN A 1016 34.51 -13.57 37.13
N TYR A 1017 35.15 -13.89 36.00
CA TYR A 1017 34.48 -13.89 34.68
C TYR A 1017 33.40 -14.96 34.59
N TYR A 1018 33.65 -16.19 35.04
CA TYR A 1018 32.64 -17.26 34.97
C TYR A 1018 31.37 -16.89 35.75
N SER A 1019 31.47 -16.51 37.03
CA SER A 1019 30.28 -16.22 37.86
C SER A 1019 29.49 -15.01 37.35
N ARG A 1020 30.18 -13.95 36.87
CA ARG A 1020 29.52 -12.79 36.26
C ARG A 1020 28.83 -13.15 34.95
N PHE A 1021 29.54 -13.79 34.02
CA PHE A 1021 29.03 -14.08 32.67
C PHE A 1021 28.03 -15.22 32.65
N LYS A 1022 28.08 -16.16 33.61
CA LYS A 1022 27.05 -17.19 33.81
C LYS A 1022 25.75 -16.57 34.27
N LYS A 1023 25.79 -15.71 35.30
CA LYS A 1023 24.60 -14.97 35.75
C LYS A 1023 23.99 -14.13 34.60
N TRP A 1024 24.83 -13.43 33.84
CA TRP A 1024 24.37 -12.67 32.67
C TRP A 1024 23.76 -13.57 31.58
N CYS A 1025 24.27 -14.79 31.40
CA CYS A 1025 23.71 -15.79 30.49
C CYS A 1025 22.29 -16.20 30.89
N ASP A 1026 22.07 -16.49 32.18
CA ASP A 1026 20.76 -16.86 32.72
C ASP A 1026 19.74 -15.71 32.58
N GLU A 1027 20.17 -14.46 32.80
CA GLU A 1027 19.34 -13.27 32.62
C GLU A 1027 19.07 -12.95 31.14
N TYR A 1028 20.05 -13.15 30.24
CA TYR A 1028 19.91 -12.84 28.81
C TYR A 1028 18.97 -13.83 28.09
N PHE A 1029 19.12 -15.13 28.34
CA PHE A 1029 18.32 -16.18 27.67
C PHE A 1029 16.98 -16.48 28.35
N TYR A 1030 16.45 -15.54 29.13
CA TYR A 1030 15.17 -15.67 29.84
C TYR A 1030 13.96 -15.37 28.94
N VAL A 1031 13.09 -16.36 28.73
CA VAL A 1031 11.88 -16.22 27.92
C VAL A 1031 10.79 -15.57 28.78
N LYS A 1032 10.79 -14.24 28.84
CA LYS A 1032 9.99 -13.41 29.77
C LYS A 1032 8.51 -13.81 29.86
N HIS A 1033 7.87 -14.15 28.73
CA HIS A 1033 6.45 -14.54 28.66
C HIS A 1033 6.17 -16.02 29.00
N ARG A 1034 7.19 -16.78 29.46
CA ARG A 1034 7.12 -18.16 29.94
C ARG A 1034 7.65 -18.35 31.36
N GLU A 1035 8.31 -17.32 31.90
CA GLU A 1035 8.98 -17.34 33.20
C GLU A 1035 10.04 -18.46 33.33
N GLU A 1036 10.71 -18.80 32.23
CA GLU A 1036 11.77 -19.82 32.18
C GLU A 1036 12.89 -19.40 31.22
N THR A 1037 14.10 -19.88 31.46
CA THR A 1037 15.23 -19.78 30.52
C THR A 1037 15.04 -20.72 29.31
N ARG A 1038 15.73 -20.38 28.21
CA ARG A 1038 15.77 -21.18 26.98
C ARG A 1038 16.38 -22.57 27.25
N GLY A 1039 17.50 -22.57 27.97
CA GLY A 1039 18.36 -23.72 28.32
C GLY A 1039 19.08 -23.49 29.66
N VAL A 1040 20.03 -24.36 30.03
CA VAL A 1040 20.71 -24.38 31.34
C VAL A 1040 21.84 -23.36 31.48
N GLY A 1041 21.75 -22.24 30.75
CA GLY A 1041 22.77 -21.19 30.72
C GLY A 1041 24.09 -21.63 30.05
N GLY A 1042 25.15 -20.95 30.45
CA GLY A 1042 26.50 -21.06 29.91
C GLY A 1042 27.31 -19.84 30.33
N ILE A 1043 27.93 -19.13 29.39
CA ILE A 1043 28.39 -17.74 29.60
C ILE A 1043 27.84 -16.80 28.54
N PHE A 1044 27.60 -15.55 28.92
CA PHE A 1044 27.29 -14.43 28.03
C PHE A 1044 28.00 -13.16 28.49
N PHE A 1045 28.55 -12.41 27.54
CA PHE A 1045 29.14 -11.10 27.75
C PHE A 1045 28.93 -10.19 26.53
N ASP A 1046 28.92 -8.90 26.79
CA ASP A 1046 28.78 -7.82 25.82
C ASP A 1046 29.64 -6.65 26.29
N ASP A 1047 29.99 -5.73 25.37
CA ASP A 1047 30.71 -4.49 25.70
C ASP A 1047 31.98 -4.68 26.57
N LEU A 1048 32.79 -5.74 26.34
CA LEU A 1048 34.10 -5.89 27.00
C LEU A 1048 35.16 -5.08 26.25
N ASP A 1049 35.55 -3.95 26.84
CA ASP A 1049 36.44 -2.94 26.27
C ASP A 1049 37.67 -2.67 27.15
N GLU A 1050 38.40 -1.59 26.83
CA GLU A 1050 39.55 -1.06 27.57
C GLU A 1050 39.30 -0.74 29.06
N SER A 1051 38.04 -0.63 29.51
CA SER A 1051 37.71 -0.45 30.93
C SER A 1051 37.80 -1.74 31.76
N GLU A 1052 37.82 -2.91 31.09
CA GLU A 1052 37.96 -4.22 31.72
C GLU A 1052 39.43 -4.69 31.71
N LYS A 1053 40.03 -4.87 30.52
CA LYS A 1053 41.43 -5.25 30.29
C LYS A 1053 41.90 -4.74 28.92
N ASP A 1054 43.20 -4.83 28.65
CA ASP A 1054 43.75 -4.47 27.34
C ASP A 1054 43.26 -5.41 26.21
N GLN A 1055 43.45 -4.94 24.96
CA GLN A 1055 42.93 -5.58 23.76
C GLN A 1055 43.53 -6.97 23.51
N GLU A 1056 44.79 -7.22 23.88
CA GLU A 1056 45.43 -8.53 23.73
C GLU A 1056 44.93 -9.52 24.79
N SER A 1057 44.80 -9.07 26.04
CA SER A 1057 44.20 -9.87 27.12
C SER A 1057 42.76 -10.29 26.80
N LEU A 1058 41.92 -9.38 26.30
CA LEU A 1058 40.53 -9.70 25.94
C LEU A 1058 40.44 -10.55 24.66
N PHE A 1059 41.35 -10.38 23.71
CA PHE A 1059 41.46 -11.28 22.55
C PHE A 1059 41.88 -12.69 22.99
N ALA A 1060 42.89 -12.83 23.86
CA ALA A 1060 43.34 -14.11 24.40
C ALA A 1060 42.23 -14.82 25.19
N PHE A 1061 41.44 -14.09 25.99
CA PHE A 1061 40.24 -14.61 26.64
C PHE A 1061 39.23 -15.15 25.63
N CYS A 1062 38.91 -14.39 24.59
CA CYS A 1062 38.01 -14.80 23.51
C CYS A 1062 38.55 -16.03 22.74
N GLN A 1063 39.86 -16.10 22.52
CA GLN A 1063 40.52 -17.28 21.93
C GLN A 1063 40.35 -18.52 22.81
N THR A 1064 40.64 -18.41 24.11
CA THR A 1064 40.51 -19.53 25.07
C THR A 1064 39.07 -20.02 25.15
N CYS A 1065 38.08 -19.13 25.18
CA CYS A 1065 36.67 -19.50 25.24
C CYS A 1065 36.16 -20.15 23.94
N LEU A 1066 36.56 -19.67 22.76
CA LEU A 1066 36.21 -20.33 21.49
C LEU A 1066 36.92 -21.68 21.32
N ASN A 1067 38.16 -21.81 21.83
CA ASN A 1067 38.86 -23.11 21.88
C ASN A 1067 38.15 -24.13 22.80
N ALA A 1068 37.50 -23.67 23.88
CA ALA A 1068 36.80 -24.53 24.84
C ALA A 1068 35.49 -25.15 24.29
N PHE A 1069 34.97 -24.67 23.15
CA PHE A 1069 33.70 -25.12 22.58
C PHE A 1069 33.66 -26.60 22.18
N LEU A 1070 34.65 -27.09 21.43
CA LEU A 1070 34.67 -28.50 21.00
C LEU A 1070 34.87 -29.45 22.19
N PRO A 1071 35.80 -29.19 23.15
CA PRO A 1071 35.89 -29.93 24.40
C PRO A 1071 34.62 -29.89 25.27
N SER A 1072 33.87 -28.78 25.30
CA SER A 1072 32.66 -28.68 26.12
C SER A 1072 31.44 -29.39 25.49
N TYR A 1073 31.38 -29.50 24.16
CA TYR A 1073 30.20 -30.02 23.46
C TYR A 1073 30.35 -31.43 22.84
N LEU A 1074 31.47 -31.75 22.19
CA LEU A 1074 31.62 -33.05 21.50
C LEU A 1074 31.51 -34.26 22.45
N PRO A 1075 32.11 -34.26 23.67
CA PRO A 1075 31.97 -35.38 24.61
C PRO A 1075 30.54 -35.58 25.13
N ILE A 1076 29.66 -34.58 24.98
CA ILE A 1076 28.23 -34.72 25.27
C ILE A 1076 27.55 -35.36 24.05
N ILE A 1077 27.81 -34.87 22.84
CA ILE A 1077 27.20 -35.42 21.61
C ILE A 1077 27.54 -36.90 21.42
N GLU A 1078 28.80 -37.32 21.64
CA GLU A 1078 29.17 -38.74 21.54
C GLU A 1078 28.40 -39.63 22.54
N LYS A 1079 28.15 -39.17 23.77
CA LYS A 1079 27.37 -39.93 24.77
C LYS A 1079 25.87 -40.00 24.43
N ARG A 1080 25.32 -39.02 23.72
CA ARG A 1080 23.86 -38.81 23.60
C ARG A 1080 23.28 -39.07 22.21
N LYS A 1081 24.08 -38.99 21.14
CA LYS A 1081 23.59 -39.07 19.75
C LYS A 1081 22.90 -40.40 19.42
N ASP A 1082 23.40 -41.51 19.96
CA ASP A 1082 22.90 -42.87 19.67
C ASP A 1082 21.94 -43.43 20.73
N MET A 1083 21.56 -42.65 21.76
CA MET A 1083 20.64 -43.11 22.80
C MET A 1083 19.24 -43.41 22.23
N PRO A 1084 18.59 -44.54 22.61
CA PRO A 1084 17.21 -44.79 22.22
C PRO A 1084 16.26 -43.73 22.82
N PHE A 1085 15.25 -43.32 22.06
CA PHE A 1085 14.24 -42.36 22.50
C PHE A 1085 12.85 -42.73 21.99
N THR A 1086 11.82 -42.36 22.76
CA THR A 1086 10.42 -42.59 22.43
C THR A 1086 9.81 -41.44 21.62
N VAL A 1087 8.63 -41.71 21.03
CA VAL A 1087 7.82 -40.67 20.36
C VAL A 1087 7.41 -39.55 21.33
N LYS A 1088 7.23 -39.84 22.63
CA LYS A 1088 6.98 -38.81 23.67
C LYS A 1088 8.21 -37.90 23.81
N GLU A 1089 9.40 -38.47 23.97
CA GLU A 1089 10.63 -37.72 24.15
C GLU A 1089 10.99 -36.86 22.93
N LYS A 1090 10.73 -37.36 21.71
CA LYS A 1090 10.83 -36.52 20.49
C LYS A 1090 9.79 -35.41 20.48
N GLN A 1091 8.54 -35.63 20.90
CA GLN A 1091 7.54 -34.56 21.02
C GLN A 1091 7.93 -33.50 22.06
N TRP A 1092 8.53 -33.87 23.18
CA TRP A 1092 9.07 -32.93 24.16
C TRP A 1092 10.23 -32.09 23.61
N GLN A 1093 11.16 -32.70 22.87
CA GLN A 1093 12.23 -31.97 22.15
C GLN A 1093 11.65 -30.90 21.22
N GLN A 1094 10.55 -31.21 20.51
CA GLN A 1094 9.86 -30.25 19.65
C GLN A 1094 9.26 -29.08 20.43
N LEU A 1095 8.76 -29.31 21.65
CA LEU A 1095 8.21 -28.28 22.53
C LEU A 1095 9.29 -27.39 23.14
N ARG A 1096 10.43 -27.96 23.57
CA ARG A 1096 11.61 -27.18 24.00
C ARG A 1096 12.19 -26.34 22.86
N ARG A 1097 12.16 -26.83 21.62
CA ARG A 1097 12.48 -26.02 20.44
C ARG A 1097 11.45 -24.95 20.11
N GLY A 1098 10.19 -25.17 20.45
CA GLY A 1098 9.17 -24.11 20.45
C GLY A 1098 9.61 -22.92 21.33
N ARG A 1099 10.22 -23.18 22.50
CA ARG A 1099 10.84 -22.16 23.35
C ARG A 1099 12.08 -21.52 22.75
N TYR A 1100 12.92 -22.30 22.08
CA TYR A 1100 14.10 -21.78 21.38
C TYR A 1100 13.70 -20.77 20.30
N VAL A 1101 12.67 -21.08 19.51
CA VAL A 1101 12.10 -20.16 18.50
C VAL A 1101 11.36 -18.98 19.15
N GLU A 1102 10.61 -19.18 20.24
CA GLU A 1102 10.01 -18.09 21.03
C GLU A 1102 11.05 -17.11 21.58
N PHE A 1103 12.26 -17.56 21.90
CA PHE A 1103 13.35 -16.65 22.29
C PHE A 1103 13.87 -15.86 21.08
N ASN A 1104 14.31 -16.55 20.03
CA ASN A 1104 14.98 -15.92 18.88
C ASN A 1104 14.07 -14.91 18.14
N LEU A 1105 12.75 -15.15 18.08
CA LEU A 1105 11.82 -14.28 17.36
C LEU A 1105 11.19 -13.15 18.22
N VAL A 1106 11.40 -13.13 19.55
CA VAL A 1106 10.74 -12.17 20.45
C VAL A 1106 11.72 -11.39 21.35
N HIS A 1107 12.80 -12.02 21.80
CA HIS A 1107 13.71 -11.45 22.81
C HIS A 1107 15.15 -11.27 22.35
N ASP A 1108 15.63 -12.04 21.36
CA ASP A 1108 17.03 -11.97 20.93
C ASP A 1108 17.36 -10.66 20.19
N ARG A 1109 18.26 -9.88 20.78
CA ARG A 1109 18.80 -8.64 20.17
C ARG A 1109 19.50 -8.93 18.84
N GLY A 1110 20.19 -10.06 18.71
CA GLY A 1110 20.96 -10.40 17.51
C GLY A 1110 20.06 -10.65 16.29
N THR A 1111 19.09 -11.55 16.43
CA THR A 1111 18.07 -11.86 15.42
C THR A 1111 17.23 -10.63 15.08
N ALA A 1112 16.79 -9.86 16.09
CA ALA A 1112 16.03 -8.64 15.86
C ALA A 1112 16.84 -7.56 15.12
N PHE A 1113 18.10 -7.32 15.48
CA PHE A 1113 18.97 -6.38 14.77
C PHE A 1113 19.24 -6.85 13.33
N GLY A 1114 19.56 -8.14 13.14
CA GLY A 1114 19.80 -8.72 11.83
C GLY A 1114 18.61 -8.57 10.88
N LEU A 1115 17.40 -8.94 11.32
CA LEU A 1115 16.19 -8.85 10.49
C LEU A 1115 15.75 -7.42 10.17
N ASN A 1116 16.12 -6.44 11.01
CA ASN A 1116 15.83 -5.02 10.76
C ASN A 1116 16.97 -4.27 10.04
N THR A 1117 18.10 -4.93 9.74
CA THR A 1117 19.23 -4.32 9.03
C THR A 1117 19.03 -4.43 7.51
N PRO A 1118 18.93 -3.31 6.76
CA PRO A 1118 18.78 -3.37 5.30
C PRO A 1118 19.94 -4.11 4.63
N GLY A 1119 19.64 -5.00 3.68
CA GLY A 1119 20.65 -5.81 2.98
C GLY A 1119 21.30 -6.91 3.82
N ALA A 1120 20.84 -7.16 5.06
CA ALA A 1120 21.28 -8.33 5.81
C ALA A 1120 20.75 -9.63 5.20
N ARG A 1121 21.60 -10.65 5.13
CA ARG A 1121 21.23 -11.95 4.57
C ARG A 1121 20.34 -12.73 5.53
N VAL A 1122 19.03 -12.67 5.30
CA VAL A 1122 17.98 -13.29 6.14
C VAL A 1122 18.25 -14.78 6.41
N GLU A 1123 18.66 -15.56 5.39
CA GLU A 1123 18.98 -16.99 5.56
C GLU A 1123 20.12 -17.24 6.57
N SER A 1124 21.13 -16.38 6.63
CA SER A 1124 22.24 -16.51 7.59
C SER A 1124 21.82 -16.18 9.03
N ILE A 1125 20.69 -15.49 9.21
CA ILE A 1125 20.09 -15.17 10.52
C ILE A 1125 19.11 -16.29 10.93
N LEU A 1126 18.22 -16.70 10.01
CA LEU A 1126 17.24 -17.78 10.21
C LEU A 1126 17.86 -19.19 10.17
N MET A 1127 19.16 -19.30 9.86
CA MET A 1127 20.01 -20.45 10.21
C MET A 1127 19.77 -20.91 11.65
N SER A 1128 19.64 -19.96 12.59
CA SER A 1128 19.46 -20.20 14.02
C SER A 1128 18.16 -20.90 14.41
N LEU A 1129 17.18 -21.07 13.51
CA LEU A 1129 15.93 -21.76 13.79
C LEU A 1129 16.05 -23.26 13.48
N PRO A 1130 15.56 -24.18 14.34
CA PRO A 1130 15.58 -25.61 14.08
C PRO A 1130 14.69 -26.00 12.89
N LEU A 1131 15.03 -27.12 12.23
CA LEU A 1131 14.24 -27.68 11.12
C LEU A 1131 12.81 -28.00 11.55
N THR A 1132 12.62 -28.47 12.78
CA THR A 1132 11.29 -28.77 13.36
C THR A 1132 11.14 -28.26 14.79
N ALA A 1133 9.97 -27.66 15.07
CA ALA A 1133 9.51 -27.22 16.39
C ALA A 1133 7.99 -27.43 16.52
N ARG A 1134 7.46 -27.48 17.75
CA ARG A 1134 6.04 -27.67 18.07
C ARG A 1134 5.60 -26.70 19.17
N TRP A 1135 4.35 -26.27 19.06
CA TRP A 1135 3.62 -25.61 20.13
C TRP A 1135 2.38 -26.42 20.47
N GLN A 1136 2.08 -26.55 21.76
CA GLN A 1136 0.88 -27.22 22.25
C GLN A 1136 0.22 -26.33 23.31
N TYR A 1137 -1.08 -26.11 23.14
CA TYR A 1137 -1.87 -25.28 24.04
C TYR A 1137 -1.93 -25.91 25.44
N GLN A 1138 -1.63 -25.11 26.47
CA GLN A 1138 -1.64 -25.51 27.90
C GLN A 1138 -0.98 -26.88 28.17
N HIS A 1139 0.14 -27.17 27.52
CA HIS A 1139 0.95 -28.34 27.85
C HIS A 1139 1.80 -28.06 29.09
N GLU A 1140 1.43 -28.68 30.20
CA GLU A 1140 2.27 -28.84 31.39
C GLU A 1140 2.91 -30.24 31.38
N PRO A 1141 4.16 -30.39 31.86
CA PRO A 1141 4.79 -31.69 32.01
C PRO A 1141 4.18 -32.49 33.18
N GLU A 1142 4.37 -33.80 33.18
CA GLU A 1142 3.94 -34.67 34.27
C GLU A 1142 4.80 -34.41 35.53
N LYS A 1143 4.15 -34.09 36.66
CA LYS A 1143 4.83 -33.63 37.88
C LYS A 1143 5.77 -34.71 38.44
N GLY A 1144 7.02 -34.33 38.71
CA GLY A 1144 8.09 -35.27 39.08
C GLY A 1144 8.69 -36.04 37.90
N GLY A 1145 8.21 -35.85 36.67
CA GLY A 1145 8.80 -36.38 35.45
C GLY A 1145 10.13 -35.69 35.07
N ARG A 1146 10.85 -36.25 34.10
CA ARG A 1146 12.13 -35.68 33.62
C ARG A 1146 11.95 -34.31 32.95
N GLU A 1147 10.79 -34.11 32.33
CA GLU A 1147 10.33 -32.88 31.68
C GLU A 1147 10.07 -31.78 32.72
N ASP A 1148 9.36 -32.10 33.81
CA ASP A 1148 9.10 -31.18 34.92
C ASP A 1148 10.41 -30.82 35.64
N ARG A 1149 11.27 -31.81 35.91
CA ARG A 1149 12.61 -31.56 36.48
C ARG A 1149 13.39 -30.51 35.68
N LEU A 1150 13.40 -30.60 34.35
CA LEU A 1150 14.03 -29.58 33.50
C LEU A 1150 13.34 -28.23 33.66
N VAL A 1151 12.00 -28.16 33.56
CA VAL A 1151 11.26 -26.89 33.69
C VAL A 1151 11.53 -26.20 35.04
N GLN A 1152 11.58 -26.92 36.16
CA GLN A 1152 11.89 -26.30 37.46
C GLN A 1152 13.27 -25.61 37.46
N VAL A 1153 14.29 -26.25 36.87
CA VAL A 1153 15.65 -25.69 36.72
C VAL A 1153 15.68 -24.51 35.75
N LEU A 1154 14.86 -24.52 34.69
CA LEU A 1154 14.78 -23.40 33.75
C LEU A 1154 14.03 -22.19 34.34
N LYS A 1155 13.03 -22.43 35.19
CA LYS A 1155 12.34 -21.38 35.96
C LYS A 1155 13.19 -20.79 37.09
N LYS A 1156 14.12 -21.58 37.64
CA LYS A 1156 15.03 -21.18 38.70
C LYS A 1156 16.44 -21.70 38.38
N PRO A 1157 17.23 -20.96 37.58
CA PRO A 1157 18.59 -21.35 37.23
C PRO A 1157 19.43 -21.66 38.48
N VAL A 1158 20.26 -22.69 38.37
CA VAL A 1158 21.12 -23.23 39.44
C VAL A 1158 22.59 -23.01 39.09
N GLU A 1159 23.47 -23.09 40.08
CA GLU A 1159 24.91 -23.23 39.82
C GLU A 1159 25.26 -24.69 39.54
N TRP A 1160 26.18 -24.91 38.60
CA TRP A 1160 26.59 -26.25 38.15
C TRP A 1160 28.01 -26.64 38.59
N VAL A 1161 28.86 -25.66 38.93
CA VAL A 1161 30.31 -25.81 39.22
C VAL A 1161 30.82 -24.70 40.14
#